data_AF-A0A672HEZ8-F1
#
_entry.id   AF-A0A672HEZ8-F1
#
_cell.length_a   1.000
_cell.length_b   1.000
_cell.length_c   1.000
_cell.angle_alpha   90.00
_cell.angle_beta   90.00
_cell.angle_gamma   90.00
#
_symmetry.space_group_name_H-M   'P 1'
#
loop_
_entity.id
_entity.type
_entity.pdbx_description
1 polymer ?
#
loop_
_entity_poly.entity_id
_entity_poly.type
_entity_poly.pdbx_seq_one_letter_code
_entity_poly.pdbx_strand_id
1 'polypeptide(L)'
;MLQDDGGGSAFAPLVVLELAPDTKEEAVAWLLSRIRDPQHSGGAELLVRQLGPGVEAGEKTNPNVFLVGASRRRLLSGAEDLGLFKEYSDGSMRGFTCANKLNFQGFTGDGDDFLSVAECQYIVKHELDTLRAKEETHVPGHSQAKLYPGKSIVRRLQSKGILVQMFPLHEKEELKRLSFSWYKKVKLAFQPLDDIRHYYGEGLGLYFGFLEYFTLALVPMALVGLPYYLFDWEDYDKYVVFAAFNLVWCTIILELWKQFSASLAFRWGTLSRKRAFEEPRPGFHGVLGFNPVTGREEPVYPAAKRHVRIYLVSVPFVLLCLYLSLHVMMIYFQMEGWALTLHDQDPTFWTGVLVFVPSVIYAVVIEIMNLIYRYAAEFLTEWENHRLESSYQNHLVLKVLVFNFFNCFASLFYIAFVMQDMVLLRQSLATLLITSQILNQVMEAFLPYWLQRRRNKKMIRRVQKRRTLGEQELPLEEQVRLEADMSTYLGTFDDYLELFLLFGYVSLFSCVYPLAAVLVVLNNVTEVYSDAFKMCHVFKRPFSDPAANIGVWQLAFEAMSVIAVVTNCALIGMSPQVKAYFPESDTQLILWTVAIEHFLLAVKFILTFLIPDVPKHIRIKLARLEFESLEALKRKVRADSSSPRRTNGAASANSTATAPLCTARLSASPELLMPPCQELVAPFQEAEFE
;
A
#
# COMPACT_ATOMS: atom_id res chain seq x y z
N MET A 1 17.07 50.38 -15.16
CA MET A 1 17.42 51.38 -14.11
C MET A 1 16.10 51.73 -13.43
N LEU A 2 15.76 51.26 -12.23
CA LEU A 2 16.55 50.96 -11.04
C LEU A 2 16.13 49.60 -10.43
N GLN A 3 17.10 48.97 -9.76
CA GLN A 3 17.01 47.73 -9.00
C GLN A 3 15.98 47.80 -7.87
N ASP A 4 15.26 46.70 -7.69
CA ASP A 4 14.75 46.27 -6.39
C ASP A 4 15.22 44.81 -6.17
N ASP A 5 16.12 44.63 -5.21
CA ASP A 5 16.82 43.37 -4.86
C ASP A 5 15.91 42.46 -4.02
N GLY A 6 14.87 41.90 -4.66
CA GLY A 6 13.99 40.86 -4.10
C GLY A 6 14.30 39.49 -4.67
N GLY A 7 15.43 38.89 -4.29
CA GLY A 7 15.88 37.58 -4.76
C GLY A 7 14.96 36.41 -4.36
N GLY A 8 13.92 36.16 -5.15
CA GLY A 8 13.15 34.92 -5.13
C GLY A 8 13.33 34.20 -6.46
N SER A 9 14.21 33.21 -6.53
CA SER A 9 14.34 32.36 -7.72
C SER A 9 12.97 31.76 -8.06
N ALA A 10 12.43 32.07 -9.24
CA ALA A 10 11.18 31.49 -9.71
C ALA A 10 11.39 29.99 -9.97
N PHE A 11 10.92 29.14 -9.06
CA PHE A 11 10.90 27.68 -9.24
C PHE A 11 9.48 27.15 -9.05
N ALA A 12 9.17 26.02 -9.69
CA ALA A 12 7.87 25.36 -9.55
C ALA A 12 7.74 24.71 -8.16
N PRO A 13 6.76 25.12 -7.33
CA PRO A 13 6.56 24.53 -6.01
C PRO A 13 6.00 23.11 -6.15
N LEU A 14 6.62 22.14 -5.48
CA LEU A 14 6.23 20.73 -5.57
C LEU A 14 5.63 20.21 -4.25
N VAL A 15 6.27 20.55 -3.13
CA VAL A 15 5.93 20.06 -1.78
C VAL A 15 5.73 21.24 -0.84
N VAL A 16 4.76 21.13 0.06
CA VAL A 16 4.49 22.09 1.12
C VAL A 16 4.97 21.54 2.45
N LEU A 17 5.66 22.37 3.23
CA LEU A 17 6.01 22.13 4.63
C LEU A 17 5.26 23.13 5.51
N GLU A 18 4.46 22.64 6.43
CA GLU A 18 3.79 23.47 7.44
C GLU A 18 4.37 23.18 8.82
N LEU A 19 5.03 24.18 9.40
CA LEU A 19 5.52 24.13 10.78
C LEU A 19 4.49 24.71 11.74
N ALA A 20 4.60 24.34 13.01
CA ALA A 20 3.73 24.88 14.04
C ALA A 20 3.89 26.41 14.16
N PRO A 21 2.82 27.15 14.46
CA PRO A 21 2.85 28.62 14.50
C PRO A 21 3.75 29.18 15.61
N ASP A 22 4.02 28.39 16.65
CA ASP A 22 4.89 28.71 17.79
C ASP A 22 6.36 28.24 17.58
N THR A 23 6.70 27.75 16.39
CA THR A 23 8.06 27.33 16.07
C THR A 23 9.01 28.54 16.12
N LYS A 24 10.12 28.40 16.85
CA LYS A 24 11.13 29.46 17.01
C LYS A 24 11.85 29.74 15.69
N GLU A 25 12.16 31.01 15.43
CA GLU A 25 12.85 31.44 14.20
C GLU A 25 14.20 30.76 13.99
N GLU A 26 14.95 30.49 15.07
CA GLU A 26 16.22 29.74 15.01
C GLU A 26 16.03 28.33 14.44
N ALA A 27 14.95 27.64 14.83
CA ALA A 27 14.64 26.29 14.34
C ALA A 27 14.26 26.31 12.87
N VAL A 28 13.49 27.34 12.47
CA VAL A 28 13.10 27.57 11.07
C VAL A 28 14.33 27.85 10.21
N ALA A 29 15.18 28.80 10.61
CA ALA A 29 16.39 29.16 9.88
C ALA A 29 17.35 27.96 9.74
N TRP A 30 17.52 27.17 10.81
CA TRP A 30 18.32 25.94 10.78
C TRP A 30 17.75 24.92 9.79
N LEU A 31 16.45 24.63 9.85
CA LEU A 31 15.82 23.67 8.94
C LEU A 31 15.94 24.12 7.48
N LEU A 32 15.70 25.40 7.21
CA LEU A 32 15.84 25.97 5.87
C LEU A 32 17.29 25.91 5.36
N SER A 33 18.28 26.12 6.23
CA SER A 33 19.70 25.91 5.89
C SER A 33 19.93 24.46 5.48
N ARG A 34 19.51 23.49 6.30
CA ARG A 34 19.70 22.06 6.00
C ARG A 34 19.06 21.62 4.69
N ILE A 35 17.92 22.20 4.33
CA ILE A 35 17.24 21.89 3.06
C ILE A 35 18.01 22.50 1.87
N ARG A 36 18.56 23.70 2.01
CA ARG A 36 19.29 24.42 0.95
C ARG A 36 20.75 23.98 0.78
N ASP A 37 21.37 23.52 1.87
CA ASP A 37 22.77 23.13 1.90
C ASP A 37 23.06 22.00 0.89
N PRO A 38 24.23 22.00 0.23
CA PRO A 38 24.59 20.94 -0.71
C PRO A 38 24.62 19.53 -0.11
N GLN A 39 24.42 18.50 -0.94
CA GLN A 39 24.50 17.10 -0.48
C GLN A 39 25.84 16.73 0.19
N HIS A 40 26.96 17.28 -0.29
CA HIS A 40 28.28 16.99 0.27
C HIS A 40 28.47 17.52 1.70
N SER A 41 27.80 18.62 2.07
CA SER A 41 27.77 19.10 3.47
C SER A 41 26.70 18.39 4.30
N GLY A 42 25.88 17.53 3.68
CA GLY A 42 24.81 16.77 4.32
C GLY A 42 23.45 17.46 4.31
N GLY A 43 23.25 18.45 3.44
CA GLY A 43 21.94 19.01 3.13
C GLY A 43 21.27 18.31 1.95
N ALA A 44 20.15 18.86 1.47
CA ALA A 44 19.35 18.26 0.39
C ALA A 44 19.54 18.94 -0.99
N GLU A 45 20.20 20.11 -1.07
CA GLU A 45 20.33 20.94 -2.28
C GLU A 45 18.96 21.28 -2.93
N LEU A 46 17.96 21.55 -2.10
CA LEU A 46 16.60 21.89 -2.54
C LEU A 46 16.32 23.39 -2.46
N LEU A 47 15.37 23.85 -3.27
CA LEU A 47 14.93 25.25 -3.30
C LEU A 47 13.76 25.42 -2.34
N VAL A 48 13.81 26.45 -1.49
CA VAL A 48 12.76 26.73 -0.52
C VAL A 48 12.37 28.20 -0.53
N ARG A 49 11.06 28.46 -0.54
CA ARG A 49 10.46 29.80 -0.47
C ARG A 49 9.36 29.82 0.58
N GLN A 50 9.32 30.86 1.41
CA GLN A 50 8.21 31.07 2.34
C GLN A 50 6.94 31.50 1.58
N LEU A 51 5.78 31.00 2.01
CA LEU A 51 4.50 31.40 1.42
C LEU A 51 4.21 32.87 1.73
N GLY A 52 3.87 33.65 0.70
CA GLY A 52 3.52 35.06 0.88
C GLY A 52 2.25 35.25 1.73
N PRO A 53 2.07 36.42 2.37
CA PRO A 53 0.79 36.77 2.99
C PRO A 53 -0.25 36.83 1.87
N GLY A 54 -1.11 35.81 1.80
CA GLY A 54 -2.22 35.82 0.84
C GLY A 54 -3.06 37.09 0.98
N VAL A 55 -3.92 37.36 -0.01
CA VAL A 55 -4.68 38.61 -0.16
C VAL A 55 -5.55 39.01 1.06
N GLU A 56 -5.86 38.07 1.97
CA GLU A 56 -6.56 38.34 3.23
C GLU A 56 -5.58 38.32 4.42
N ALA A 57 -4.89 39.45 4.65
CA ALA A 57 -3.99 39.68 5.79
C ALA A 57 -4.73 39.88 7.15
N GLY A 58 -5.99 39.44 7.26
CA GLY A 58 -6.89 39.76 8.39
C GLY A 58 -7.24 38.62 9.35
N GLU A 59 -6.96 37.36 9.00
CA GLU A 59 -7.16 36.22 9.90
C GLU A 59 -5.80 35.69 10.40
N LYS A 60 -5.78 35.14 11.63
CA LYS A 60 -4.62 34.49 12.30
C LYS A 60 -4.08 33.34 11.44
N THR A 61 -3.34 33.68 10.40
CA THR A 61 -2.81 32.73 9.42
C THR A 61 -1.41 32.32 9.86
N ASN A 62 -1.14 31.02 9.83
CA ASN A 62 0.15 30.46 10.22
C ASN A 62 1.24 31.02 9.27
N PRO A 63 2.23 31.78 9.76
CA PRO A 63 3.29 32.35 8.91
C PRO A 63 4.32 31.30 8.49
N ASN A 64 4.34 30.13 9.12
CA ASN A 64 5.38 29.12 8.97
C ASN A 64 5.04 28.05 7.92
N VAL A 65 4.61 28.50 6.73
CA VAL A 65 4.34 27.63 5.58
C VAL A 65 5.42 27.86 4.52
N PHE A 66 6.07 26.79 4.09
CA PHE A 66 7.18 26.81 3.15
C PHE A 66 6.91 25.94 1.94
N LEU A 67 7.28 26.44 0.76
CA LEU A 67 7.20 25.74 -0.51
C LEU A 67 8.58 25.21 -0.86
N VAL A 68 8.66 23.93 -1.17
CA VAL A 68 9.89 23.22 -1.54
C VAL A 68 9.79 22.77 -2.99
N GLY A 69 10.88 22.95 -3.71
CA GLY A 69 11.08 22.46 -5.07
C GLY A 69 12.56 22.17 -5.31
N ALA A 70 12.92 21.94 -6.56
CA ALA A 70 14.30 21.60 -6.93
C ALA A 70 14.63 22.14 -8.30
N SER A 71 15.93 22.30 -8.58
CA SER A 71 16.39 22.52 -9.95
C SER A 71 16.22 21.25 -10.78
N ARG A 72 16.08 21.38 -12.10
CA ARG A 72 15.96 20.22 -13.00
C ARG A 72 17.17 19.28 -12.89
N ARG A 73 18.39 19.84 -12.81
CA ARG A 73 19.63 19.07 -12.60
C ARG A 73 19.54 18.21 -11.34
N ARG A 74 18.99 18.77 -10.26
CA ARG A 74 18.85 18.09 -8.98
C ARG A 74 17.77 17.01 -9.00
N LEU A 75 16.67 17.23 -9.71
CA LEU A 75 15.64 16.20 -9.91
C LEU A 75 16.18 15.01 -10.70
N LEU A 76 16.98 15.26 -11.76
CA LEU A 76 17.61 14.18 -12.52
C LEU A 76 18.64 13.41 -11.67
N SER A 77 19.45 14.11 -10.85
CA SER A 77 20.38 13.41 -9.95
C SER A 77 19.64 12.58 -8.89
N GLY A 78 18.56 13.13 -8.31
CA GLY A 78 17.72 12.40 -7.37
C GLY A 78 17.00 11.20 -8.00
N ALA A 79 16.63 11.28 -9.29
CA ALA A 79 16.09 10.15 -10.04
C ALA A 79 17.12 9.02 -10.23
N GLU A 80 18.40 9.36 -10.39
CA GLU A 80 19.51 8.40 -10.44
C GLU A 80 19.79 7.80 -9.05
N ASP A 81 19.79 8.62 -7.99
CA ASP A 81 19.98 8.18 -6.60
C ASP A 81 18.90 7.19 -6.16
N LEU A 82 17.64 7.43 -6.56
CA LEU A 82 16.50 6.53 -6.37
C LEU A 82 16.53 5.29 -7.27
N GLY A 83 17.33 5.30 -8.34
CA GLY A 83 17.40 4.22 -9.32
C GLY A 83 16.09 4.02 -10.08
N LEU A 84 15.46 5.11 -10.57
CA LEU A 84 14.24 5.00 -11.38
C LEU A 84 14.51 4.25 -12.69
N PHE A 85 13.62 3.35 -13.09
CA PHE A 85 13.71 2.66 -14.38
C PHE A 85 12.84 3.35 -15.42
N LYS A 86 13.40 3.60 -16.59
CA LYS A 86 12.73 4.25 -17.72
C LYS A 86 13.00 3.48 -19.01
N GLU A 87 12.12 3.68 -19.99
CA GLU A 87 12.27 3.07 -21.30
C GLU A 87 13.42 3.73 -22.07
N TYR A 88 14.31 2.90 -22.58
CA TYR A 88 15.46 3.29 -23.38
C TYR A 88 15.06 3.32 -24.87
N SER A 89 15.83 3.99 -25.72
CA SER A 89 15.50 4.16 -27.15
C SER A 89 15.41 2.86 -27.95
N ASP A 90 15.95 1.76 -27.43
CA ASP A 90 15.86 0.40 -27.98
C ASP A 90 14.61 -0.37 -27.48
N GLY A 91 13.74 0.26 -26.68
CA GLY A 91 12.57 -0.35 -26.05
C GLY A 91 12.87 -1.25 -24.85
N SER A 92 14.11 -1.22 -24.34
CA SER A 92 14.50 -1.90 -23.10
C SER A 92 14.27 -1.01 -21.87
N MET A 93 13.89 -1.61 -20.74
CA MET A 93 13.77 -0.88 -19.47
C MET A 93 15.14 -0.83 -18.80
N ARG A 94 15.68 0.36 -18.52
CA ARG A 94 16.99 0.53 -17.88
C ARG A 94 16.92 1.51 -16.72
N GLY A 95 17.80 1.34 -15.73
CA GLY A 95 17.98 2.30 -14.65
C GLY A 95 18.49 3.63 -15.19
N PHE A 96 17.84 4.72 -14.79
CA PHE A 96 18.15 6.07 -15.20
C PHE A 96 19.52 6.49 -14.65
N THR A 97 20.34 7.08 -15.52
CA THR A 97 21.64 7.65 -15.17
C THR A 97 21.82 8.97 -15.90
N CYS A 98 22.33 10.00 -15.20
CA CYS A 98 22.53 11.31 -15.80
C CYS A 98 23.52 11.28 -16.97
N ALA A 99 24.49 10.35 -16.94
CA ALA A 99 25.47 10.16 -17.99
C ALA A 99 24.85 9.73 -19.34
N ASN A 100 23.81 8.90 -19.32
CA ASN A 100 23.18 8.33 -20.51
C ASN A 100 21.79 8.90 -20.79
N LYS A 101 21.46 10.06 -20.22
CA LYS A 101 20.11 10.68 -20.26
C LYS A 101 19.53 10.82 -21.68
N LEU A 102 20.35 11.12 -22.68
CA LEU A 102 19.93 11.33 -24.07
C LEU A 102 19.44 10.05 -24.77
N ASN A 103 19.77 8.89 -24.22
CA ASN A 103 19.40 7.61 -24.81
C ASN A 103 18.04 7.09 -24.31
N PHE A 104 17.42 7.77 -23.34
CA PHE A 104 16.09 7.41 -22.83
C PHE A 104 14.99 7.99 -23.72
N GLN A 105 13.93 7.20 -23.91
CA GLN A 105 12.78 7.64 -24.69
C GLN A 105 12.07 8.81 -23.99
N GLY A 106 11.64 9.79 -24.77
CA GLY A 106 10.98 10.99 -24.24
C GLY A 106 11.93 12.03 -23.64
N PHE A 107 13.25 11.77 -23.58
CA PHE A 107 14.22 12.77 -23.18
C PHE A 107 14.56 13.70 -24.36
N THR A 108 13.91 14.87 -24.44
CA THR A 108 14.18 15.88 -25.47
C THR A 108 14.61 17.22 -24.86
N GLY A 109 15.56 17.90 -25.50
CA GLY A 109 16.09 19.18 -25.02
C GLY A 109 16.73 19.05 -23.64
N ASP A 110 16.21 19.82 -22.68
CA ASP A 110 16.66 19.81 -21.28
C ASP A 110 15.99 18.70 -20.42
N GLY A 111 15.09 17.91 -21.01
CA GLY A 111 14.31 16.88 -20.31
C GLY A 111 12.99 17.37 -19.73
N ASP A 112 12.39 18.38 -20.36
CA ASP A 112 11.07 18.89 -19.97
C ASP A 112 10.03 17.78 -20.17
N ASP A 113 9.18 17.58 -19.17
CA ASP A 113 8.18 16.50 -19.09
C ASP A 113 8.72 15.06 -19.04
N PHE A 114 10.04 14.85 -18.90
CA PHE A 114 10.62 13.51 -18.77
C PHE A 114 10.27 12.81 -17.44
N LEU A 115 10.31 13.58 -16.34
CA LEU A 115 9.87 13.15 -15.03
C LEU A 115 8.44 13.61 -14.80
N SER A 116 7.57 12.72 -14.35
CA SER A 116 6.22 13.11 -13.96
C SER A 116 6.25 14.00 -12.72
N VAL A 117 5.19 14.79 -12.50
CA VAL A 117 5.07 15.59 -11.27
C VAL A 117 5.09 14.70 -10.03
N ALA A 118 4.49 13.49 -10.12
CA ALA A 118 4.49 12.51 -9.04
C ALA A 118 5.92 12.01 -8.72
N GLU A 119 6.72 11.72 -9.75
CA GLU A 119 8.13 11.33 -9.59
C GLU A 119 8.95 12.48 -9.00
N CYS A 120 8.74 13.73 -9.45
CA CYS A 120 9.42 14.89 -8.92
C CYS A 120 9.11 15.14 -7.44
N GLN A 121 7.84 15.02 -7.06
CA GLN A 121 7.40 15.14 -5.67
C GLN A 121 7.93 14.01 -4.79
N TYR A 122 8.01 12.79 -5.32
CA TYR A 122 8.61 11.66 -4.63
C TYR A 122 10.12 11.84 -4.43
N ILE A 123 10.85 12.36 -5.42
CA ILE A 123 12.27 12.71 -5.29
C ILE A 123 12.44 13.74 -4.17
N VAL A 124 11.67 14.83 -4.17
CA VAL A 124 11.75 15.85 -3.12
C VAL A 124 11.43 15.27 -1.74
N LYS A 125 10.38 14.43 -1.63
CA LYS A 125 10.06 13.72 -0.38
C LYS A 125 11.24 12.88 0.07
N HIS A 126 11.80 12.06 -0.83
CA HIS A 126 12.90 11.18 -0.51
C HIS A 126 14.07 11.98 0.08
N GLU A 127 14.49 13.04 -0.59
CA GLU A 127 15.61 13.88 -0.15
C GLU A 127 15.35 14.59 1.20
N LEU A 128 14.10 14.97 1.49
CA LEU A 128 13.73 15.49 2.80
C LEU A 128 13.76 14.38 3.87
N ASP A 129 13.22 13.21 3.53
CA ASP A 129 13.17 12.05 4.42
C ASP A 129 14.56 11.49 4.70
N THR A 130 15.54 11.64 3.79
CA THR A 130 16.95 11.23 3.95
C THR A 130 17.78 12.19 4.80
N LEU A 131 17.31 13.43 5.06
CA LEU A 131 18.03 14.39 5.91
C LEU A 131 18.32 13.80 7.30
N ARG A 132 19.60 13.62 7.62
CA ARG A 132 20.08 13.13 8.91
C ARG A 132 20.79 14.22 9.71
N ALA A 133 20.64 14.17 11.03
CA ALA A 133 21.47 14.92 11.96
C ALA A 133 22.90 14.39 11.94
N LYS A 134 23.88 15.29 11.99
CA LYS A 134 25.31 14.96 12.01
C LYS A 134 25.90 15.25 13.37
N GLU A 135 26.03 16.53 13.71
CA GLU A 135 26.67 17.00 14.95
C GLU A 135 25.64 17.53 15.95
N GLU A 136 24.41 17.78 15.49
CA GLU A 136 23.36 18.38 16.29
C GLU A 136 22.87 17.42 17.39
N THR A 137 22.85 17.90 18.63
CA THR A 137 22.35 17.15 19.80
C THR A 137 20.86 17.38 20.06
N HIS A 138 20.30 18.47 19.54
CA HIS A 138 18.90 18.84 19.65
C HIS A 138 18.51 19.78 18.50
N VAL A 139 17.22 19.89 18.24
CA VAL A 139 16.70 20.89 17.31
C VAL A 139 16.90 22.29 17.95
N PRO A 140 17.52 23.25 17.25
CA PRO A 140 17.72 24.60 17.77
C PRO A 140 16.43 25.20 18.32
N GLY A 141 16.50 25.84 19.48
CA GLY A 141 15.33 26.38 20.17
C GLY A 141 14.43 25.35 20.89
N HIS A 142 14.56 24.04 20.62
CA HIS A 142 13.75 22.98 21.21
C HIS A 142 14.61 21.91 21.91
N SER A 143 15.01 22.17 23.16
CA SER A 143 15.85 21.25 23.95
C SER A 143 15.22 19.86 24.19
N GLN A 144 13.89 19.76 24.16
CA GLN A 144 13.15 18.49 24.29
C GLN A 144 13.24 17.61 23.03
N ALA A 145 13.62 18.17 21.89
CA ALA A 145 13.73 17.49 20.60
C ALA A 145 15.19 17.04 20.37
N LYS A 146 15.62 16.00 21.11
CA LYS A 146 16.98 15.45 21.01
C LYS A 146 17.26 14.83 19.64
N LEU A 147 18.43 15.15 19.10
CA LEU A 147 19.00 14.60 17.88
C LEU A 147 20.28 13.82 18.24
N TYR A 148 20.58 12.82 17.43
CA TYR A 148 21.81 12.05 17.52
C TYR A 148 22.30 11.74 16.10
N PRO A 149 23.60 11.48 15.90
CA PRO A 149 24.15 11.23 14.57
C PRO A 149 23.39 10.13 13.83
N GLY A 150 22.96 10.40 12.60
CA GLY A 150 22.18 9.46 11.79
C GLY A 150 20.67 9.41 12.09
N LYS A 151 20.13 10.28 12.96
CA LYS A 151 18.67 10.39 13.16
C LYS A 151 18.04 11.24 12.06
N SER A 152 16.93 10.78 11.48
CA SER A 152 16.11 11.58 10.55
C SER A 152 15.59 12.87 11.20
N ILE A 153 15.87 14.00 10.56
CA ILE A 153 15.45 15.34 11.00
C ILE A 153 13.94 15.48 10.85
N VAL A 154 13.40 15.20 9.66
CA VAL A 154 11.97 15.31 9.35
C VAL A 154 11.11 14.47 10.31
N ARG A 155 11.48 13.21 10.55
CA ARG A 155 10.74 12.35 11.50
C ARG A 155 10.75 12.91 12.91
N ARG A 156 11.89 13.47 13.37
CA ARG A 156 11.97 14.06 14.70
C ARG A 156 11.05 15.27 14.81
N LEU A 157 11.03 16.13 13.80
CA LEU A 157 10.16 17.31 13.76
C LEU A 157 8.67 16.92 13.77
N GLN A 158 8.27 15.89 13.01
CA GLN A 158 6.90 15.35 13.03
C GLN A 158 6.54 14.79 14.41
N SER A 159 7.40 13.95 15.01
CA SER A 159 7.12 13.32 16.31
C SER A 159 6.97 14.29 17.47
N LYS A 160 7.56 15.48 17.35
CA LYS A 160 7.50 16.56 18.36
C LYS A 160 6.47 17.63 18.02
N GLY A 161 5.71 17.46 16.93
CA GLY A 161 4.70 18.42 16.49
C GLY A 161 5.27 19.75 16.00
N ILE A 162 6.57 19.82 15.70
CA ILE A 162 7.20 21.03 15.14
C ILE A 162 6.86 21.13 13.64
N LEU A 163 6.94 20.00 12.93
CA LEU A 163 6.43 19.86 11.56
C LEU A 163 5.01 19.27 11.67
N VAL A 164 4.00 20.09 11.37
CA VAL A 164 2.58 19.70 11.47
C VAL A 164 2.25 18.76 10.32
N GLN A 165 2.60 19.15 9.10
CA GLN A 165 2.34 18.35 7.92
C GLN A 165 3.30 18.64 6.77
N MET A 166 3.47 17.63 5.93
CA MET A 166 4.23 17.66 4.68
C MET A 166 3.36 17.00 3.62
N PHE A 167 3.03 17.71 2.54
CA PHE A 167 2.18 17.17 1.48
C PHE A 167 2.57 17.72 0.09
N PRO A 168 2.41 16.92 -0.98
CA PRO A 168 2.62 17.38 -2.35
C PRO A 168 1.43 18.23 -2.85
N LEU A 169 1.71 19.18 -3.74
CA LEU A 169 0.66 20.02 -4.33
C LEU A 169 -0.07 19.32 -5.49
N HIS A 170 -1.36 19.60 -5.62
CA HIS A 170 -2.12 19.23 -6.82
C HIS A 170 -1.79 20.14 -8.01
N GLU A 171 -1.55 19.52 -9.16
CA GLU A 171 -1.56 20.22 -10.44
C GLU A 171 -3.00 20.29 -10.96
N LYS A 172 -3.62 21.49 -10.98
CA LYS A 172 -5.06 21.66 -11.21
C LYS A 172 -5.47 21.31 -12.63
N GLU A 173 -4.64 21.66 -13.61
CA GLU A 173 -4.94 21.39 -15.02
C GLU A 173 -4.93 19.90 -15.33
N GLU A 174 -3.88 19.20 -14.91
CA GLU A 174 -3.74 17.76 -15.07
C GLU A 174 -4.86 17.01 -14.34
N LEU A 175 -5.17 17.39 -13.10
CA LEU A 175 -6.26 16.79 -12.34
C LEU A 175 -7.61 16.98 -13.03
N LYS A 176 -7.84 18.14 -13.63
CA LYS A 176 -9.07 18.41 -14.39
C LYS A 176 -9.15 17.51 -15.62
N ARG A 177 -8.05 17.29 -16.35
CA ARG A 177 -7.99 16.37 -17.50
C ARG A 177 -8.24 14.93 -17.06
N LEU A 178 -7.55 14.47 -16.01
CA LEU A 178 -7.71 13.13 -15.42
C LEU A 178 -9.15 12.90 -14.93
N SER A 179 -9.74 13.84 -14.18
CA SER A 179 -11.13 13.71 -13.70
C SER A 179 -12.16 13.54 -14.83
N PHE A 180 -11.88 14.10 -16.01
CA PHE A 180 -12.77 14.02 -17.16
C PHE A 180 -12.67 12.67 -17.88
N SER A 181 -11.49 12.08 -17.96
CA SER A 181 -11.30 10.74 -18.52
C SER A 181 -11.72 9.63 -17.55
N TRP A 182 -11.55 9.85 -16.25
CA TRP A 182 -11.66 8.82 -15.22
C TRP A 182 -13.09 8.55 -14.74
N TYR A 183 -13.80 9.56 -14.19
CA TYR A 183 -15.11 9.33 -13.54
C TYR A 183 -16.27 10.18 -14.10
N LYS A 184 -16.01 11.29 -14.80
CA LYS A 184 -17.09 12.19 -15.28
C LYS A 184 -17.86 11.64 -16.49
N LYS A 185 -17.32 10.65 -17.18
CA LYS A 185 -18.01 9.93 -18.26
C LYS A 185 -18.23 8.50 -17.80
N VAL A 186 -19.48 8.08 -17.65
CA VAL A 186 -19.82 6.66 -17.51
C VAL A 186 -19.42 5.99 -18.82
N LYS A 187 -18.32 5.25 -18.80
CA LYS A 187 -17.86 4.48 -19.95
C LYS A 187 -17.77 3.03 -19.53
N LEU A 188 -18.21 2.15 -20.43
CA LEU A 188 -17.89 0.73 -20.36
C LEU A 188 -16.45 0.45 -20.85
N ALA A 189 -15.55 1.42 -20.69
CA ALA A 189 -14.18 1.37 -21.16
C ALA A 189 -13.26 1.23 -19.95
N PHE A 190 -12.09 0.64 -20.18
CA PHE A 190 -11.10 0.43 -19.13
C PHE A 190 -10.64 1.74 -18.48
N GLN A 191 -10.27 1.68 -17.20
CA GLN A 191 -9.75 2.81 -16.45
C GLN A 191 -8.45 3.34 -17.08
N PRO A 192 -8.18 4.66 -17.02
CA PRO A 192 -6.94 5.24 -17.54
C PRO A 192 -5.77 5.02 -16.58
N LEU A 193 -5.36 3.75 -16.38
CA LEU A 193 -4.35 3.36 -15.39
C LEU A 193 -3.01 4.08 -15.56
N ASP A 194 -2.58 4.35 -16.79
CA ASP A 194 -1.31 5.06 -17.03
C ASP A 194 -1.39 6.54 -16.64
N ASP A 195 -2.54 7.20 -16.85
CA ASP A 195 -2.76 8.59 -16.42
C ASP A 195 -2.85 8.67 -14.89
N ILE A 196 -3.51 7.70 -14.25
CA ILE A 196 -3.58 7.59 -12.79
C ILE A 196 -2.18 7.38 -12.22
N ARG A 197 -1.37 6.48 -12.82
CA ARG A 197 0.02 6.25 -12.43
C ARG A 197 0.88 7.50 -12.62
N HIS A 198 0.72 8.23 -13.72
CA HIS A 198 1.47 9.46 -13.97
C HIS A 198 1.20 10.54 -12.90
N TYR A 199 -0.06 10.65 -12.45
CA TYR A 199 -0.47 11.68 -11.49
C TYR A 199 -0.30 11.26 -10.01
N TYR A 200 -0.68 10.04 -9.64
CA TYR A 200 -0.70 9.56 -8.25
C TYR A 200 0.41 8.56 -7.90
N GLY A 201 1.12 8.03 -8.90
CA GLY A 201 2.16 7.02 -8.69
C GLY A 201 1.69 5.58 -8.87
N GLU A 202 2.64 4.65 -8.82
CA GLU A 202 2.38 3.23 -9.10
C GLU A 202 1.55 2.52 -8.03
N GLY A 203 1.72 2.85 -6.75
CA GLY A 203 0.96 2.22 -5.66
C GLY A 203 -0.55 2.37 -5.82
N LEU A 204 -1.01 3.61 -6.07
CA LEU A 204 -2.41 3.91 -6.36
C LEU A 204 -2.83 3.39 -7.74
N GLY A 205 -1.95 3.45 -8.74
CA GLY A 205 -2.21 2.85 -10.06
C GLY A 205 -2.48 1.34 -9.96
N LEU A 206 -1.74 0.61 -9.13
CA LEU A 206 -1.97 -0.82 -8.87
C LEU A 206 -3.30 -1.07 -8.14
N TYR A 207 -3.68 -0.21 -7.19
CA TYR A 207 -4.97 -0.34 -6.50
C TYR A 207 -6.15 -0.24 -7.47
N PHE A 208 -6.22 0.84 -8.27
CA PHE A 208 -7.29 0.99 -9.25
C PHE A 208 -7.24 -0.09 -10.34
N GLY A 209 -6.04 -0.53 -10.72
CA GLY A 209 -5.87 -1.68 -11.61
C GLY A 209 -6.41 -2.98 -11.01
N PHE A 210 -6.21 -3.20 -9.72
CA PHE A 210 -6.75 -4.37 -9.01
C PHE A 210 -8.26 -4.29 -8.88
N LEU A 211 -8.79 -3.13 -8.48
CA LEU A 211 -10.23 -2.89 -8.37
C LEU A 211 -10.94 -3.15 -9.71
N GLU A 212 -10.40 -2.64 -10.81
CA GLU A 212 -10.91 -2.90 -12.16
C GLU A 212 -10.87 -4.39 -12.51
N TYR A 213 -9.69 -4.99 -12.37
CA TYR A 213 -9.48 -6.41 -12.66
C TYR A 213 -10.43 -7.29 -11.86
N PHE A 214 -10.53 -7.04 -10.56
CA PHE A 214 -11.31 -7.80 -9.61
C PHE A 214 -12.81 -7.68 -9.91
N THR A 215 -13.28 -6.48 -10.24
CA THR A 215 -14.68 -6.26 -10.68
C THR A 215 -15.03 -7.12 -11.90
N LEU A 216 -14.18 -7.10 -12.93
CA LEU A 216 -14.37 -7.90 -14.14
C LEU A 216 -14.24 -9.40 -13.88
N ALA A 217 -13.32 -9.80 -13.00
CA ALA A 217 -13.08 -11.18 -12.62
C ALA A 217 -14.26 -11.81 -11.86
N LEU A 218 -15.05 -11.01 -11.14
CA LEU A 218 -16.26 -11.48 -10.45
C LEU A 218 -17.49 -11.56 -11.35
N VAL A 219 -17.48 -10.93 -12.54
CA VAL A 219 -18.63 -10.98 -13.47
C VAL A 219 -19.00 -12.42 -13.87
N PRO A 220 -18.06 -13.32 -14.22
CA PRO A 220 -18.40 -14.72 -14.48
C PRO A 220 -19.07 -15.42 -13.29
N MET A 221 -18.61 -15.16 -12.05
CA MET A 221 -19.25 -15.71 -10.85
C MET A 221 -20.68 -15.17 -10.69
N ALA A 222 -20.89 -13.88 -10.91
CA ALA A 222 -22.20 -13.25 -10.85
C ALA A 222 -23.16 -13.79 -11.93
N LEU A 223 -22.67 -13.99 -13.16
CA LEU A 223 -23.46 -14.54 -14.26
C LEU A 223 -23.85 -16.00 -14.04
N VAL A 224 -22.96 -16.81 -13.46
CA VAL A 224 -23.29 -18.20 -13.11
C VAL A 224 -24.21 -18.24 -11.89
N GLY A 225 -24.02 -17.37 -10.89
CA GLY A 225 -24.84 -17.34 -9.68
C GLY A 225 -26.28 -16.83 -9.88
N LEU A 226 -26.53 -15.98 -10.88
CA LEU A 226 -27.85 -15.40 -11.12
C LEU A 226 -28.94 -16.43 -11.50
N PRO A 227 -28.72 -17.37 -12.46
CA PRO A 227 -29.65 -18.46 -12.74
C PRO A 227 -29.96 -19.34 -11.53
N TYR A 228 -28.97 -19.58 -10.67
CA TYR A 228 -29.15 -20.42 -9.48
C TYR A 228 -30.20 -19.83 -8.53
N TYR A 229 -30.26 -18.51 -8.44
CA TYR A 229 -31.27 -17.82 -7.66
C TYR A 229 -32.60 -17.66 -8.40
N LEU A 230 -32.59 -17.27 -9.68
CA LEU A 230 -33.82 -16.96 -10.43
C LEU A 230 -34.68 -18.20 -10.73
N PHE A 231 -34.04 -19.35 -10.96
CA PHE A 231 -34.73 -20.60 -11.29
C PHE A 231 -34.89 -21.54 -10.11
N ASP A 232 -34.57 -21.07 -8.89
CA ASP A 232 -34.63 -21.84 -7.66
C ASP A 232 -33.96 -23.21 -7.83
N TRP A 233 -32.75 -23.19 -8.40
CA TRP A 233 -31.95 -24.40 -8.62
C TRP A 233 -31.33 -24.86 -7.31
N GLU A 234 -32.20 -25.19 -6.35
CA GLU A 234 -31.82 -25.66 -5.01
C GLU A 234 -31.44 -27.15 -4.99
N ASP A 235 -31.45 -27.82 -6.14
CA ASP A 235 -30.95 -29.18 -6.25
C ASP A 235 -29.48 -29.23 -5.85
N TYR A 236 -29.18 -30.11 -4.89
CA TYR A 236 -27.89 -30.22 -4.25
C TYR A 236 -26.72 -30.45 -5.24
N ASP A 237 -26.94 -31.25 -6.29
CA ASP A 237 -25.95 -31.50 -7.35
C ASP A 237 -25.49 -30.21 -8.02
N LYS A 238 -26.38 -29.22 -8.12
CA LYS A 238 -26.08 -27.93 -8.73
C LYS A 238 -25.22 -27.09 -7.80
N TYR A 239 -25.50 -27.06 -6.49
CA TYR A 239 -24.67 -26.30 -5.53
C TYR A 239 -23.22 -26.82 -5.46
N VAL A 240 -23.02 -28.13 -5.59
CA VAL A 240 -21.66 -28.71 -5.66
C VAL A 240 -20.93 -28.25 -6.92
N VAL A 241 -21.60 -28.26 -8.07
CA VAL A 241 -21.02 -27.80 -9.34
C VAL A 241 -20.69 -26.30 -9.28
N PHE A 242 -21.56 -25.48 -8.69
CA PHE A 242 -21.32 -24.06 -8.51
C PHE A 242 -20.13 -23.78 -7.59
N ALA A 243 -20.06 -24.47 -6.44
CA ALA A 243 -18.95 -24.33 -5.52
C ALA A 243 -17.62 -24.75 -6.15
N ALA A 244 -17.59 -25.90 -6.85
CA ALA A 244 -16.40 -26.36 -7.56
C ALA A 244 -15.93 -25.35 -8.63
N PHE A 245 -16.87 -24.79 -9.40
CA PHE A 245 -16.59 -23.72 -10.36
C PHE A 245 -15.98 -22.50 -9.66
N ASN A 246 -16.59 -22.01 -8.57
CA ASN A 246 -16.10 -20.82 -7.86
C ASN A 246 -14.72 -21.03 -7.26
N LEU A 247 -14.43 -22.20 -6.69
CA LEU A 247 -13.12 -22.49 -6.08
C LEU A 247 -12.00 -22.54 -7.12
N VAL A 248 -12.26 -23.16 -8.27
CA VAL A 248 -11.33 -23.16 -9.41
C VAL A 248 -11.18 -21.76 -9.97
N TRP A 249 -12.28 -21.03 -10.17
CA TRP A 249 -12.26 -19.67 -10.69
C TRP A 249 -11.52 -18.70 -9.76
N CYS A 250 -11.73 -18.78 -8.44
CA CYS A 250 -10.97 -18.02 -7.44
C CYS A 250 -9.45 -18.19 -7.61
N THR A 251 -9.00 -19.42 -7.89
CA THR A 251 -7.58 -19.69 -8.10
C THR A 251 -7.11 -19.04 -9.40
N ILE A 252 -7.85 -19.24 -10.50
CA ILE A 252 -7.52 -18.65 -11.81
C ILE A 252 -7.41 -17.13 -11.74
N ILE A 253 -8.34 -16.45 -11.08
CA ILE A 253 -8.33 -14.98 -11.02
C ILE A 253 -7.12 -14.43 -10.22
N LEU A 254 -6.70 -15.11 -9.15
CA LEU A 254 -5.54 -14.66 -8.37
C LEU A 254 -4.22 -14.89 -9.13
N GLU A 255 -4.12 -15.99 -9.88
CA GLU A 255 -2.97 -16.28 -10.73
C GLU A 255 -2.87 -15.32 -11.92
N LEU A 256 -4.00 -15.06 -12.59
CA LEU A 256 -4.06 -14.11 -13.71
C LEU A 256 -3.79 -12.66 -13.25
N TRP A 257 -4.17 -12.29 -12.03
CA TRP A 257 -3.80 -11.01 -11.45
C TRP A 257 -2.28 -10.86 -11.30
N LYS A 258 -1.57 -11.88 -10.80
CA LYS A 258 -0.09 -11.83 -10.71
C LYS A 258 0.54 -11.55 -12.07
N GLN A 259 0.06 -12.23 -13.10
CA GLN A 259 0.52 -12.05 -14.48
C GLN A 259 0.23 -10.63 -15.02
N PHE A 260 -0.95 -10.09 -14.74
CA PHE A 260 -1.35 -8.75 -15.15
C PHE A 260 -0.56 -7.67 -14.38
N SER A 261 -0.43 -7.82 -13.06
CA SER A 261 0.33 -6.94 -12.18
C SER A 261 1.80 -6.87 -12.59
N ALA A 262 2.43 -8.01 -12.90
CA ALA A 262 3.80 -8.06 -13.43
C ALA A 262 3.94 -7.32 -14.77
N SER A 263 2.90 -7.36 -15.61
CA SER A 263 2.89 -6.63 -16.89
C SER A 263 2.82 -5.12 -16.70
N LEU A 264 1.99 -4.65 -15.77
CA LEU A 264 1.93 -3.23 -15.39
C LEU A 264 3.23 -2.78 -14.75
N ALA A 265 3.75 -3.53 -13.76
CA ALA A 265 4.99 -3.19 -13.06
C ALA A 265 6.22 -3.19 -13.98
N PHE A 266 6.26 -4.06 -14.99
CA PHE A 266 7.31 -4.03 -16.00
C PHE A 266 7.20 -2.77 -16.88
N ARG A 267 5.99 -2.44 -17.35
CA ARG A 267 5.73 -1.25 -18.17
C ARG A 267 6.05 0.05 -17.43
N TRP A 268 5.77 0.10 -16.13
CA TRP A 268 6.07 1.26 -15.27
C TRP A 268 7.52 1.26 -14.74
N GLY A 269 8.30 0.20 -14.97
CA GLY A 269 9.70 0.10 -14.55
C GLY A 269 9.91 -0.32 -13.09
N THR A 270 8.86 -0.44 -12.28
CA THR A 270 8.98 -0.82 -10.87
C THR A 270 9.34 -2.28 -10.66
N LEU A 271 9.05 -3.18 -11.62
CA LEU A 271 9.40 -4.60 -11.51
C LEU A 271 10.91 -4.86 -11.49
N SER A 272 11.69 -4.05 -12.22
CA SER A 272 13.15 -4.23 -12.31
C SER A 272 13.92 -3.57 -11.16
N ARG A 273 13.21 -2.84 -10.29
CA ARG A 273 13.81 -2.12 -9.16
C ARG A 273 14.13 -3.10 -8.03
N LYS A 274 15.38 -3.14 -7.60
CA LYS A 274 15.84 -4.03 -6.51
C LYS A 274 15.49 -3.43 -5.14
N ARG A 275 14.53 -4.04 -4.44
CA ARG A 275 14.10 -3.64 -3.08
C ARG A 275 15.24 -3.60 -2.06
N ALA A 276 16.27 -4.42 -2.23
CA ALA A 276 17.42 -4.49 -1.33
C ALA A 276 18.23 -3.17 -1.24
N PHE A 277 18.10 -2.28 -2.21
CA PHE A 277 18.77 -0.98 -2.22
C PHE A 277 17.90 0.16 -1.69
N GLU A 278 16.69 -0.13 -1.22
CA GLU A 278 15.82 0.87 -0.59
C GLU A 278 16.41 1.34 0.74
N GLU A 279 16.26 2.64 0.97
CA GLU A 279 16.76 3.29 2.17
C GLU A 279 15.91 2.95 3.40
N PRO A 280 16.47 3.02 4.61
CA PRO A 280 15.70 2.82 5.82
C PRO A 280 14.61 3.89 5.96
N ARG A 281 13.42 3.45 6.38
CA ARG A 281 12.30 4.35 6.63
C ARG A 281 12.66 5.40 7.70
N PRO A 282 12.06 6.60 7.67
CA PRO A 282 12.39 7.67 8.62
C PRO A 282 12.22 7.30 10.11
N GLY A 283 11.30 6.37 10.41
CA GLY A 283 11.05 5.85 11.76
C GLY A 283 12.12 4.88 12.28
N PHE A 284 12.92 4.29 11.39
CA PHE A 284 13.92 3.30 11.77
C PHE A 284 15.03 3.90 12.63
N HIS A 285 15.42 3.18 13.67
CA HIS A 285 16.47 3.63 14.58
C HIS A 285 17.39 2.48 15.00
N GLY A 286 18.66 2.81 15.18
CA GLY A 286 19.70 1.85 15.50
C GLY A 286 21.01 2.55 15.82
N VAL A 287 22.06 1.75 15.98
CA VAL A 287 23.42 2.26 16.13
C VAL A 287 23.96 2.56 14.73
N LEU A 288 24.68 3.66 14.54
CA LEU A 288 25.24 3.99 13.23
C LEU A 288 26.28 2.92 12.83
N GLY A 289 26.17 2.39 11.63
CA GLY A 289 27.07 1.37 11.09
C GLY A 289 27.08 1.39 9.57
N PHE A 290 27.90 0.53 8.97
CA PHE A 290 27.98 0.41 7.52
C PHE A 290 27.08 -0.73 7.03
N ASN A 291 26.27 -0.45 6.01
CA ASN A 291 25.52 -1.48 5.31
C ASN A 291 26.50 -2.38 4.51
N PRO A 292 26.51 -3.70 4.72
CA PRO A 292 27.46 -4.60 4.04
C PRO A 292 27.20 -4.73 2.53
N VAL A 293 26.00 -4.39 2.07
CA VAL A 293 25.59 -4.46 0.66
C VAL A 293 25.89 -3.15 -0.07
N THR A 294 25.44 -2.02 0.48
CA THR A 294 25.56 -0.72 -0.19
C THR A 294 26.81 0.07 0.20
N GLY A 295 27.47 -0.28 1.31
CA GLY A 295 28.58 0.47 1.87
C GLY A 295 28.19 1.83 2.47
N ARG A 296 26.90 2.19 2.46
CA ARG A 296 26.40 3.45 3.03
C ARG A 296 26.39 3.40 4.54
N GLU A 297 26.64 4.53 5.18
CA GLU A 297 26.51 4.71 6.62
C GLU A 297 25.03 4.89 6.96
N GLU A 298 24.44 3.92 7.68
CA GLU A 298 23.03 3.93 8.06
C GLU A 298 22.83 3.37 9.48
N PRO A 299 21.70 3.65 10.15
CA PRO A 299 21.38 3.00 11.40
C PRO A 299 21.28 1.48 11.20
N VAL A 300 21.82 0.68 12.11
CA VAL A 300 21.76 -0.78 12.10
C VAL A 300 21.07 -1.28 13.37
N TYR A 301 20.17 -2.26 13.22
CA TYR A 301 19.42 -2.87 14.32
C TYR A 301 19.53 -4.40 14.26
N PRO A 302 19.90 -5.10 15.36
CA PRO A 302 20.03 -6.55 15.35
C PRO A 302 18.72 -7.27 15.04
N ALA A 303 18.73 -8.16 14.05
CA ALA A 303 17.55 -8.93 13.64
C ALA A 303 16.99 -9.78 14.80
N ALA A 304 17.83 -10.48 15.57
CA ALA A 304 17.39 -11.29 16.70
C ALA A 304 16.53 -10.51 17.72
N LYS A 305 16.89 -9.24 18.00
CA LYS A 305 16.08 -8.39 18.89
C LYS A 305 14.71 -8.09 18.29
N ARG A 306 14.62 -7.91 16.97
CA ARG A 306 13.34 -7.70 16.27
C ARG A 306 12.49 -8.97 16.31
N HIS A 307 13.04 -10.13 15.98
CA HIS A 307 12.29 -11.40 16.02
C HIS A 307 11.76 -11.71 17.42
N VAL A 308 12.55 -11.45 18.48
CA VAL A 308 12.08 -11.59 19.87
C VAL A 308 10.88 -10.68 20.16
N ARG A 309 10.90 -9.42 19.70
CA ARG A 309 9.76 -8.49 19.85
C ARG A 309 8.51 -8.99 19.12
N ILE A 310 8.68 -9.51 17.91
CA ILE A 310 7.57 -10.02 17.10
C ILE A 310 6.98 -11.28 17.75
N TYR A 311 7.79 -12.32 17.96
CA TYR A 311 7.26 -13.63 18.38
C TYR A 311 6.88 -13.70 19.86
N LEU A 312 7.55 -12.98 20.76
CA LEU A 312 7.28 -13.08 22.20
C LEU A 312 6.33 -12.00 22.74
N VAL A 313 6.09 -10.93 22.00
CA VAL A 313 5.19 -9.85 22.44
C VAL A 313 4.06 -9.65 21.44
N SER A 314 4.40 -9.45 20.17
CA SER A 314 3.43 -9.06 19.17
C SER A 314 2.43 -10.17 18.83
N VAL A 315 2.92 -11.38 18.52
CA VAL A 315 2.07 -12.53 18.21
C VAL A 315 1.17 -12.92 19.41
N PRO A 316 1.68 -13.06 20.65
CA PRO A 316 0.82 -13.32 21.81
C PRO A 316 -0.24 -12.25 22.05
N PHE A 317 0.09 -10.97 21.82
CA PHE A 317 -0.88 -9.88 21.92
C PHE A 317 -2.01 -10.02 20.89
N VAL A 318 -1.68 -10.30 19.63
CA VAL A 318 -2.68 -10.56 18.58
C VAL A 318 -3.59 -11.73 18.97
N LEU A 319 -3.01 -12.86 19.41
CA LEU A 319 -3.78 -14.03 19.83
C LEU A 319 -4.72 -13.73 21.02
N LEU A 320 -4.27 -12.92 21.98
CA LEU A 320 -5.12 -12.45 23.08
C LEU A 320 -6.29 -11.62 22.57
N CYS A 321 -6.06 -10.68 21.64
CA CYS A 321 -7.13 -9.89 21.04
C CYS A 321 -8.14 -10.74 20.27
N LEU A 322 -7.68 -11.77 19.55
CA LEU A 322 -8.56 -12.71 18.85
C LEU A 322 -9.41 -13.50 19.84
N TYR A 323 -8.83 -13.98 20.94
CA TYR A 323 -9.58 -14.65 22.00
C TYR A 323 -10.65 -13.75 22.61
N LEU A 324 -10.32 -12.48 22.91
CA LEU A 324 -11.27 -11.51 23.44
C LEU A 324 -12.41 -11.22 22.46
N SER A 325 -12.12 -11.11 21.17
CA SER A 325 -13.13 -10.97 20.12
C SER A 325 -14.11 -12.14 20.10
N LEU A 326 -13.61 -13.38 20.12
CA LEU A 326 -14.47 -14.57 20.21
C LEU A 326 -15.34 -14.55 21.47
N HIS A 327 -14.81 -14.07 22.60
CA HIS A 327 -15.60 -13.95 23.83
C HIS A 327 -16.73 -12.92 23.70
N VAL A 328 -16.47 -11.76 23.08
CA VAL A 328 -17.50 -10.75 22.79
C VAL A 328 -18.58 -11.30 21.87
N MET A 329 -18.20 -12.07 20.84
CA MET A 329 -19.14 -12.76 19.96
C MET A 329 -20.04 -13.74 20.73
N MET A 330 -19.49 -14.51 21.68
CA MET A 330 -20.31 -15.42 22.50
C MET A 330 -21.31 -14.66 23.38
N ILE A 331 -20.93 -13.51 23.93
CA ILE A 331 -21.84 -12.63 24.69
C ILE A 331 -22.98 -12.12 23.78
N TYR A 332 -22.67 -11.75 22.53
CA TYR A 332 -23.69 -11.38 21.55
C TYR A 332 -24.73 -12.49 21.34
N PHE A 333 -24.30 -13.72 21.06
CA PHE A 333 -25.24 -14.84 20.87
C PHE A 333 -26.08 -15.14 22.12
N GLN A 334 -25.52 -14.96 23.32
CA GLN A 334 -26.28 -15.08 24.57
C GLN A 334 -27.35 -13.99 24.71
N MET A 335 -27.01 -12.74 24.38
CA MET A 335 -27.96 -11.62 24.41
C MET A 335 -29.07 -11.78 23.36
N GLU A 336 -28.73 -12.26 22.17
CA GLU A 336 -29.69 -12.53 21.10
C GLU A 336 -30.64 -13.67 21.49
N GLY A 337 -30.12 -14.78 22.01
CA GLY A 337 -30.95 -15.87 22.54
C GLY A 337 -31.88 -15.42 23.66
N TRP A 338 -31.39 -14.59 24.58
CA TRP A 338 -32.23 -13.99 25.63
C TRP A 338 -33.34 -13.10 25.06
N ALA A 339 -33.03 -12.22 24.10
CA ALA A 339 -34.01 -11.35 23.47
C ALA A 339 -35.10 -12.14 22.72
N LEU A 340 -34.72 -13.21 22.02
CA LEU A 340 -35.65 -14.12 21.35
C LEU A 340 -36.57 -14.82 22.36
N THR A 341 -36.03 -15.35 23.47
CA THR A 341 -36.87 -16.01 24.49
C THR A 341 -37.90 -15.10 25.13
N LEU A 342 -37.60 -13.80 25.29
CA LEU A 342 -38.56 -12.82 25.78
C LEU A 342 -39.66 -12.50 24.76
N HIS A 343 -39.31 -12.47 23.47
CA HIS A 343 -40.29 -12.26 22.41
C HIS A 343 -41.23 -13.45 22.25
N ASP A 344 -40.71 -14.68 22.36
CA ASP A 344 -41.51 -15.91 22.28
C ASP A 344 -42.47 -16.06 23.48
N GLN A 345 -42.08 -15.59 24.66
CA GLN A 345 -42.94 -15.61 25.85
C GLN A 345 -44.08 -14.60 25.78
N ASP A 346 -43.76 -13.34 25.44
CA ASP A 346 -44.73 -12.25 25.37
C ASP A 346 -44.57 -11.46 24.05
N PRO A 347 -45.20 -11.91 22.94
CA PRO A 347 -45.09 -11.24 21.65
C PRO A 347 -45.85 -9.92 21.69
N THR A 348 -45.10 -8.84 21.90
CA THR A 348 -45.58 -7.45 21.90
C THR A 348 -44.74 -6.63 20.92
N PHE A 349 -45.24 -5.46 20.53
CA PHE A 349 -44.48 -4.56 19.66
C PHE A 349 -43.09 -4.23 20.24
N TRP A 350 -43.00 -4.00 21.55
CA TRP A 350 -41.73 -3.72 22.22
C TRP A 350 -40.79 -4.91 22.27
N THR A 351 -41.29 -6.14 22.47
CA THR A 351 -40.42 -7.33 22.40
C THR A 351 -39.96 -7.61 20.97
N GLY A 352 -40.76 -7.29 19.95
CA GLY A 352 -40.32 -7.36 18.55
C GLY A 352 -39.18 -6.37 18.23
N VAL A 353 -39.21 -5.16 18.79
CA VAL A 353 -38.10 -4.20 18.66
C VAL A 353 -36.85 -4.68 19.42
N LEU A 354 -37.04 -5.30 20.59
CA LEU A 354 -35.94 -5.80 21.43
C LEU A 354 -35.06 -6.84 20.72
N VAL A 355 -35.62 -7.66 19.82
CA VAL A 355 -34.88 -8.68 19.05
C VAL A 355 -33.75 -8.06 18.21
N PHE A 356 -33.92 -6.81 17.72
CA PHE A 356 -32.90 -6.14 16.90
C PHE A 356 -31.81 -5.44 17.74
N VAL A 357 -32.04 -5.21 19.03
CA VAL A 357 -31.14 -4.43 19.90
C VAL A 357 -29.76 -5.10 20.06
N PRO A 358 -29.64 -6.42 20.35
CA PRO A 358 -28.35 -7.10 20.45
C PRO A 358 -27.49 -6.96 19.19
N SER A 359 -28.09 -7.09 18.01
CA SER A 359 -27.36 -6.99 16.72
C SER A 359 -26.82 -5.58 16.49
N VAL A 360 -27.60 -4.53 16.83
CA VAL A 360 -27.14 -3.13 16.73
C VAL A 360 -26.01 -2.85 17.71
N ILE A 361 -26.13 -3.33 18.96
CA ILE A 361 -25.06 -3.19 19.96
C ILE A 361 -23.79 -3.89 19.49
N TYR A 362 -23.92 -5.11 18.98
CA TYR A 362 -22.79 -5.90 18.50
C TYR A 362 -22.06 -5.20 17.32
N ALA A 363 -22.81 -4.65 16.36
CA ALA A 363 -22.24 -3.89 15.25
C ALA A 363 -21.42 -2.67 15.75
N VAL A 364 -21.96 -1.90 16.71
CA VAL A 364 -21.24 -0.75 17.30
C VAL A 364 -19.98 -1.20 18.06
N VAL A 365 -20.05 -2.31 18.79
CA VAL A 365 -18.91 -2.86 19.53
C VAL A 365 -17.79 -3.31 18.59
N ILE A 366 -18.12 -3.98 17.48
CA ILE A 366 -17.12 -4.39 16.47
C ILE A 366 -16.36 -3.18 15.93
N GLU A 367 -17.06 -2.11 15.54
CA GLU A 367 -16.42 -0.90 15.01
C GLU A 367 -15.45 -0.26 16.02
N ILE A 368 -15.86 -0.17 17.29
CA ILE A 368 -15.01 0.34 18.37
C ILE A 368 -13.78 -0.57 18.57
N MET A 369 -13.98 -1.90 18.54
CA MET A 369 -12.88 -2.86 18.68
C MET A 369 -11.88 -2.78 17.52
N ASN A 370 -12.35 -2.66 16.28
CA ASN A 370 -11.52 -2.48 15.09
C ASN A 370 -10.65 -1.23 15.20
N LEU A 371 -11.24 -0.11 15.65
CA LEU A 371 -10.53 1.16 15.84
C LEU A 371 -9.45 1.04 16.92
N ILE A 372 -9.79 0.49 18.10
CA ILE A 372 -8.84 0.33 19.21
C ILE A 372 -7.70 -0.62 18.81
N TYR A 373 -8.03 -1.72 18.15
CA TYR A 373 -7.04 -2.70 17.71
C TYR A 373 -6.09 -2.11 16.66
N ARG A 374 -6.58 -1.32 15.71
CA ARG A 374 -5.72 -0.66 14.72
C ARG A 374 -4.68 0.25 15.37
N TYR A 375 -5.10 1.08 16.33
CA TYR A 375 -4.17 1.92 17.09
C TYR A 375 -3.11 1.08 17.83
N ALA A 376 -3.53 -0.03 18.45
CA ALA A 376 -2.61 -0.95 19.11
C ALA A 376 -1.63 -1.63 18.13
N ALA A 377 -2.12 -2.05 16.96
CA ALA A 377 -1.32 -2.70 15.93
C ALA A 377 -0.29 -1.74 15.30
N GLU A 378 -0.65 -0.48 15.07
CA GLU A 378 0.27 0.58 14.60
C GLU A 378 1.37 0.83 15.64
N PHE A 379 0.99 1.01 16.90
CA PHE A 379 1.95 1.20 17.99
C PHE A 379 2.93 0.02 18.12
N LEU A 380 2.41 -1.20 18.10
CA LEU A 380 3.19 -2.42 18.22
C LEU A 380 4.15 -2.62 17.04
N THR A 381 3.68 -2.34 15.81
CA THR A 381 4.50 -2.46 14.60
C THR A 381 5.57 -1.36 14.52
N GLU A 382 5.29 -0.15 15.02
CA GLU A 382 6.31 0.89 15.18
C GLU A 382 7.37 0.46 16.20
N TRP A 383 6.95 -0.18 17.30
CA TRP A 383 7.84 -0.72 18.32
C TRP A 383 8.69 -1.91 17.85
N GLU A 384 8.23 -2.69 16.88
CA GLU A 384 9.02 -3.77 16.24
C GLU A 384 10.26 -3.23 15.49
N ASN A 385 10.26 -1.95 15.10
CA ASN A 385 11.38 -1.25 14.46
C ASN A 385 11.85 -1.92 13.15
N HIS A 386 10.94 -2.00 12.18
CA HIS A 386 11.23 -2.44 10.81
C HIS A 386 12.11 -1.43 10.05
N ARG A 387 13.08 -1.94 9.25
CA ARG A 387 14.03 -1.13 8.46
C ARG A 387 13.33 -0.50 7.25
N LEU A 388 12.62 -1.30 6.48
CA LEU A 388 11.95 -0.88 5.24
C LEU A 388 10.50 -0.50 5.50
N GLU A 389 9.99 0.47 4.73
CA GLU A 389 8.58 0.87 4.79
C GLU A 389 7.67 -0.28 4.34
N SER A 390 8.04 -1.00 3.27
CA SER A 390 7.33 -2.17 2.79
C SER A 390 7.20 -3.27 3.86
N SER A 391 8.27 -3.58 4.59
CA SER A 391 8.24 -4.55 5.70
C SER A 391 7.33 -4.09 6.84
N TYR A 392 7.39 -2.80 7.21
CA TYR A 392 6.51 -2.22 8.21
C TYR A 392 5.03 -2.37 7.81
N GLN A 393 4.69 -1.94 6.60
CA GLN A 393 3.32 -2.01 6.07
C GLN A 393 2.84 -3.46 6.00
N ASN A 394 3.65 -4.39 5.50
CA ASN A 394 3.33 -5.81 5.43
C ASN A 394 2.95 -6.41 6.80
N HIS A 395 3.72 -6.11 7.85
CA HIS A 395 3.45 -6.61 9.20
C HIS A 395 2.25 -5.93 9.85
N LEU A 396 2.03 -4.64 9.57
CA LEU A 396 0.85 -3.93 10.04
C LEU A 396 -0.42 -4.49 9.39
N VAL A 397 -0.39 -4.63 8.06
CA VAL A 397 -1.46 -5.21 7.25
C VAL A 397 -1.85 -6.57 7.79
N LEU A 398 -0.87 -7.47 8.00
CA LEU A 398 -1.13 -8.82 8.49
C LEU A 398 -1.87 -8.82 9.85
N LYS A 399 -1.42 -8.00 10.81
CA LYS A 399 -2.05 -7.93 12.14
C LYS A 399 -3.50 -7.44 12.06
N VAL A 400 -3.73 -6.36 11.32
CA VAL A 400 -5.06 -5.73 11.19
C VAL A 400 -5.99 -6.62 10.37
N LEU A 401 -5.47 -7.27 9.33
CA LEU A 401 -6.23 -8.19 8.49
C LEU A 401 -6.71 -9.41 9.25
N VAL A 402 -5.84 -10.08 10.01
CA VAL A 402 -6.24 -11.26 10.80
C VAL A 402 -7.33 -10.90 11.80
N PHE A 403 -7.21 -9.76 12.49
CA PHE A 403 -8.23 -9.32 13.44
C PHE A 403 -9.57 -8.98 12.78
N ASN A 404 -9.56 -8.20 11.69
CA ASN A 404 -10.79 -7.88 10.96
C ASN A 404 -11.44 -9.12 10.35
N PHE A 405 -10.66 -10.03 9.79
CA PHE A 405 -11.15 -11.31 9.27
C PHE A 405 -11.91 -12.09 10.35
N PHE A 406 -11.31 -12.24 11.54
CA PHE A 406 -11.99 -12.92 12.65
C PHE A 406 -13.25 -12.17 13.09
N ASN A 407 -13.20 -10.85 13.26
CA ASN A 407 -14.38 -10.08 13.68
C ASN A 407 -15.55 -10.17 12.70
N CYS A 408 -15.27 -10.18 11.40
CA CYS A 408 -16.30 -10.24 10.36
C CYS A 408 -16.84 -11.66 10.17
N PHE A 409 -15.98 -12.69 10.14
CA PHE A 409 -16.37 -14.04 9.73
C PHE A 409 -16.60 -15.02 10.89
N ALA A 410 -16.15 -14.73 12.12
CA ALA A 410 -16.31 -15.67 13.24
C ALA A 410 -17.79 -15.95 13.56
N SER A 411 -18.65 -14.93 13.51
CA SER A 411 -20.10 -15.12 13.73
C SER A 411 -20.73 -16.00 12.65
N LEU A 412 -20.33 -15.80 11.38
CA LEU A 412 -20.79 -16.63 10.26
C LEU A 412 -20.29 -18.06 10.37
N PHE A 413 -19.03 -18.28 10.76
CA PHE A 413 -18.50 -19.61 11.02
C PHE A 413 -19.20 -20.30 12.19
N TYR A 414 -19.56 -19.55 13.24
CA TYR A 414 -20.33 -20.07 14.35
C TYR A 414 -21.75 -20.50 13.92
N ILE A 415 -22.46 -19.66 13.16
CA ILE A 415 -23.78 -20.01 12.60
C ILE A 415 -23.66 -21.25 11.70
N ALA A 416 -22.67 -21.27 10.80
CA ALA A 416 -22.46 -22.34 9.83
C ALA A 416 -22.13 -23.69 10.47
N PHE A 417 -21.14 -23.73 11.37
CA PHE A 417 -20.53 -24.98 11.82
C PHE A 417 -20.98 -25.41 13.22
N VAL A 418 -21.37 -24.47 14.08
CA VAL A 418 -21.85 -24.79 15.44
C VAL A 418 -23.36 -24.87 15.48
N MET A 419 -24.07 -23.83 15.02
CA MET A 419 -25.55 -23.83 15.00
C MET A 419 -26.13 -24.65 13.85
N GLN A 420 -25.41 -24.78 12.74
CA GLN A 420 -25.81 -25.53 11.55
C GLN A 420 -27.12 -25.03 10.91
N ASP A 421 -27.43 -23.75 11.07
CA ASP A 421 -28.63 -23.13 10.48
C ASP A 421 -28.28 -22.40 9.17
N MET A 422 -28.57 -23.06 8.05
CA MET A 422 -28.29 -22.53 6.71
C MET A 422 -29.20 -21.37 6.33
N VAL A 423 -30.41 -21.31 6.88
CA VAL A 423 -31.36 -20.22 6.60
C VAL A 423 -30.90 -18.96 7.32
N LEU A 424 -30.56 -19.09 8.61
CA LEU A 424 -29.97 -18.00 9.38
C LEU A 424 -28.66 -17.54 8.74
N LEU A 425 -27.79 -18.47 8.32
CA LEU A 425 -26.54 -18.13 7.64
C LEU A 425 -26.77 -17.30 6.37
N ARG A 426 -27.72 -17.71 5.51
CA ARG A 426 -28.08 -16.99 4.28
C ARG A 426 -28.62 -15.59 4.60
N GLN A 427 -29.48 -15.46 5.61
CA GLN A 427 -30.06 -14.19 6.05
C GLN A 427 -29.01 -13.26 6.66
N SER A 428 -28.16 -13.76 7.57
CA SER A 428 -27.08 -13.00 8.20
C SER A 428 -26.07 -12.53 7.16
N LEU A 429 -25.67 -13.39 6.23
CA LEU A 429 -24.75 -13.04 5.15
C LEU A 429 -25.33 -11.95 4.24
N ALA A 430 -26.57 -12.11 3.79
CA ALA A 430 -27.24 -11.11 2.95
C ALA A 430 -27.39 -9.77 3.68
N THR A 431 -27.78 -9.80 4.95
CA THR A 431 -27.93 -8.60 5.79
C THR A 431 -26.59 -7.90 5.99
N LEU A 432 -25.54 -8.62 6.39
CA LEU A 432 -24.21 -8.05 6.58
C LEU A 432 -23.68 -7.44 5.28
N LEU A 433 -23.78 -8.15 4.15
CA LEU A 433 -23.28 -7.67 2.88
C LEU A 433 -24.05 -6.41 2.43
N ILE A 434 -25.38 -6.45 2.39
CA ILE A 434 -26.22 -5.34 1.93
C ILE A 434 -26.10 -4.13 2.87
N THR A 435 -26.21 -4.33 4.18
CA THR A 435 -26.14 -3.25 5.16
C THR A 435 -24.76 -2.62 5.18
N SER A 436 -23.68 -3.42 5.18
CA SER A 436 -22.31 -2.89 5.12
C SER A 436 -22.09 -2.12 3.82
N GLN A 437 -22.52 -2.62 2.67
CA GLN A 437 -22.35 -1.91 1.39
C GLN A 437 -23.10 -0.57 1.40
N ILE A 438 -24.35 -0.55 1.87
CA ILE A 438 -25.12 0.71 1.93
C ILE A 438 -24.46 1.71 2.88
N LEU A 439 -24.03 1.27 4.07
CA LEU A 439 -23.38 2.15 5.03
C LEU A 439 -22.05 2.69 4.49
N ASN A 440 -21.23 1.83 3.87
CA ASN A 440 -19.97 2.24 3.24
C ASN A 440 -20.23 3.24 2.12
N GLN A 441 -21.15 2.98 1.18
CA GLN A 441 -21.48 3.94 0.11
C GLN A 441 -21.98 5.28 0.63
N VAL A 442 -22.70 5.30 1.75
CA VAL A 442 -23.10 6.56 2.40
C VAL A 442 -21.90 7.28 3.01
N MET A 443 -21.03 6.58 3.72
CA MET A 443 -19.86 7.16 4.39
C MET A 443 -18.76 7.57 3.42
N GLU A 444 -18.62 6.87 2.29
CA GLU A 444 -17.51 7.02 1.35
C GLU A 444 -17.85 7.87 0.12
N ALA A 445 -19.06 7.72 -0.44
CA ALA A 445 -19.46 8.49 -1.61
C ALA A 445 -20.32 9.69 -1.20
N PHE A 446 -21.39 9.46 -0.45
CA PHE A 446 -22.40 10.50 -0.20
C PHE A 446 -21.93 11.58 0.78
N LEU A 447 -21.39 11.17 1.94
CA LEU A 447 -20.97 12.10 2.99
C LEU A 447 -19.84 13.03 2.52
N PRO A 448 -18.76 12.55 1.88
CA PRO A 448 -17.69 13.42 1.41
C PRO A 448 -18.17 14.32 0.27
N TYR A 449 -18.98 13.81 -0.66
CA TYR A 449 -19.60 14.64 -1.71
C TYR A 449 -20.47 15.76 -1.13
N TRP A 450 -21.28 15.46 -0.12
CA TRP A 450 -22.15 16.44 0.54
C TRP A 450 -21.35 17.48 1.31
N LEU A 451 -20.38 17.05 2.13
CA LEU A 451 -19.46 17.93 2.86
C LEU A 451 -18.67 18.82 1.89
N GLN A 452 -18.16 18.23 0.81
CA GLN A 452 -17.42 18.93 -0.23
C GLN A 452 -18.31 19.91 -0.99
N ARG A 453 -19.55 19.57 -1.32
CA ARG A 453 -20.50 20.51 -1.94
C ARG A 453 -20.81 21.69 -1.02
N ARG A 454 -20.92 21.47 0.29
CA ARG A 454 -21.10 22.54 1.29
C ARG A 454 -19.86 23.42 1.39
N ARG A 455 -18.66 22.84 1.36
CA ARG A 455 -17.35 23.53 1.37
C ARG A 455 -17.12 24.33 0.08
N ASN A 456 -17.35 23.71 -1.08
CA ASN A 456 -17.31 24.35 -2.39
C ASN A 456 -18.35 25.47 -2.52
N LYS A 457 -19.54 25.38 -1.90
CA LYS A 457 -20.48 26.50 -1.91
C LYS A 457 -19.95 27.72 -1.12
N LYS A 458 -19.17 27.51 -0.06
CA LYS A 458 -18.45 28.60 0.64
C LYS A 458 -17.29 29.13 -0.21
N MET A 459 -16.52 28.26 -0.86
CA MET A 459 -15.39 28.63 -1.71
C MET A 459 -15.83 29.33 -3.02
N ILE A 460 -16.83 28.81 -3.73
CA ILE A 460 -17.44 29.44 -4.91
C ILE A 460 -17.99 30.82 -4.57
N ARG A 461 -18.57 31.03 -3.37
CA ARG A 461 -18.97 32.37 -2.91
C ARG A 461 -17.77 33.32 -2.75
N ARG A 462 -16.63 32.82 -2.26
CA ARG A 462 -15.38 33.60 -2.14
C ARG A 462 -14.78 33.91 -3.53
N VAL A 463 -14.77 32.92 -4.42
CA VAL A 463 -14.26 33.05 -5.80
C VAL A 463 -15.19 33.90 -6.68
N GLN A 464 -16.52 33.79 -6.58
CA GLN A 464 -17.46 34.65 -7.33
C GLN A 464 -17.32 36.12 -6.93
N LYS A 465 -17.08 36.40 -5.64
CA LYS A 465 -16.74 37.75 -5.15
C LYS A 465 -15.43 38.30 -5.75
N ARG A 466 -14.53 37.44 -6.24
CA ARG A 466 -13.30 37.82 -6.97
C ARG A 466 -13.40 37.74 -8.48
N ARG A 467 -14.25 36.89 -9.06
CA ARG A 467 -14.52 36.89 -10.52
C ARG A 467 -15.13 38.22 -10.98
N THR A 468 -15.86 38.90 -10.10
CA THR A 468 -16.29 40.29 -10.30
C THR A 468 -15.14 41.30 -10.36
N LEU A 469 -13.92 40.92 -9.95
CA LEU A 469 -12.67 41.70 -10.06
C LEU A 469 -11.76 41.28 -11.24
N GLY A 470 -12.15 40.32 -12.09
CA GLY A 470 -11.46 40.03 -13.35
C GLY A 470 -10.30 39.02 -13.32
N GLU A 471 -9.99 38.38 -12.19
CA GLU A 471 -8.97 37.32 -12.11
C GLU A 471 -9.56 35.93 -12.45
N GLN A 472 -8.90 35.18 -13.34
CA GLN A 472 -9.39 33.91 -13.88
C GLN A 472 -8.96 32.67 -13.04
N GLU A 473 -7.89 32.77 -12.26
CA GLU A 473 -7.31 31.68 -11.47
C GLU A 473 -7.08 32.07 -10.00
N LEU A 474 -7.16 31.06 -9.11
CA LEU A 474 -6.84 31.23 -7.70
C LEU A 474 -5.33 31.41 -7.52
N PRO A 475 -4.86 32.43 -6.77
CA PRO A 475 -3.46 32.56 -6.40
C PRO A 475 -2.92 31.29 -5.74
N LEU A 476 -1.63 30.98 -5.96
CA LEU A 476 -0.95 29.82 -5.39
C LEU A 476 -1.11 29.75 -3.87
N GLU A 477 -1.08 30.89 -3.19
CA GLU A 477 -1.21 31.00 -1.73
C GLU A 477 -2.58 30.50 -1.25
N GLU A 478 -3.64 30.78 -2.00
CA GLU A 478 -4.99 30.34 -1.66
C GLU A 478 -5.16 28.85 -1.96
N GLN A 479 -4.54 28.35 -3.04
CA GLN A 479 -4.49 26.92 -3.32
C GLN A 479 -3.82 26.13 -2.19
N VAL A 480 -2.61 26.54 -1.78
CA VAL A 480 -1.85 25.87 -0.71
C VAL A 480 -2.68 25.81 0.57
N ARG A 481 -3.34 26.91 0.94
CA ARG A 481 -4.20 26.96 2.14
C ARG A 481 -5.42 26.07 2.02
N LEU A 482 -6.07 26.02 0.86
CA LEU A 482 -7.21 25.12 0.63
C LEU A 482 -6.79 23.66 0.75
N GLU A 483 -5.66 23.29 0.16
CA GLU A 483 -5.13 21.93 0.20
C GLU A 483 -4.62 21.55 1.60
N ALA A 484 -4.05 22.50 2.34
CA ALA A 484 -3.64 22.30 3.73
C ALA A 484 -4.80 21.88 4.64
N ASP A 485 -6.02 22.36 4.36
CA ASP A 485 -7.23 22.03 5.10
C ASP A 485 -7.99 20.78 4.57
N MET A 486 -7.49 20.10 3.52
CA MET A 486 -8.11 18.86 3.03
C MET A 486 -7.74 17.66 3.92
N SER A 487 -8.47 16.54 3.83
CA SER A 487 -8.11 15.33 4.57
C SER A 487 -6.88 14.66 3.94
N THR A 488 -6.03 14.05 4.75
CA THR A 488 -4.89 13.27 4.27
C THR A 488 -5.34 11.87 3.93
N TYR A 489 -4.94 11.36 2.76
CA TYR A 489 -5.15 9.95 2.41
C TYR A 489 -4.15 9.08 3.19
N LEU A 490 -4.66 8.12 3.98
CA LEU A 490 -3.86 7.31 4.92
C LEU A 490 -3.24 6.05 4.27
N GLY A 491 -3.37 5.92 2.94
CA GLY A 491 -2.86 4.78 2.18
C GLY A 491 -3.98 3.83 1.73
N THR A 492 -3.62 2.87 0.89
CA THR A 492 -4.54 1.91 0.24
C THR A 492 -4.99 0.76 1.15
N PHE A 493 -4.66 0.81 2.44
CA PHE A 493 -4.92 -0.29 3.37
C PHE A 493 -6.42 -0.59 3.48
N ASP A 494 -7.22 0.44 3.77
CA ASP A 494 -8.66 0.30 3.96
C ASP A 494 -9.36 -0.11 2.66
N ASP A 495 -8.93 0.49 1.54
CA ASP A 495 -9.48 0.20 0.23
C ASP A 495 -9.23 -1.27 -0.19
N TYR A 496 -8.03 -1.83 0.06
CA TYR A 496 -7.78 -3.25 -0.16
C TYR A 496 -8.48 -4.15 0.85
N LEU A 497 -8.62 -3.72 2.12
CA LEU A 497 -9.31 -4.46 3.16
C LEU A 497 -10.78 -4.68 2.79
N GLU A 498 -11.43 -3.65 2.24
CA GLU A 498 -12.81 -3.76 1.75
C GLU A 498 -12.92 -4.84 0.66
N LEU A 499 -12.09 -4.76 -0.39
CA LEU A 499 -12.08 -5.75 -1.47
C LEU A 499 -11.79 -7.17 -0.95
N PHE A 500 -10.92 -7.29 0.05
CA PHE A 500 -10.60 -8.56 0.69
C PHE A 500 -11.79 -9.15 1.45
N LEU A 501 -12.51 -8.35 2.23
CA LEU A 501 -13.71 -8.79 2.94
C LEU A 501 -14.84 -9.17 1.96
N LEU A 502 -15.03 -8.37 0.90
CA LEU A 502 -15.98 -8.67 -0.18
C LEU A 502 -15.65 -9.99 -0.87
N PHE A 503 -14.38 -10.25 -1.17
CA PHE A 503 -13.93 -11.54 -1.70
C PHE A 503 -14.21 -12.68 -0.72
N GLY A 504 -14.00 -12.47 0.58
CA GLY A 504 -14.32 -13.46 1.61
C GLY A 504 -15.80 -13.84 1.62
N TYR A 505 -16.71 -12.86 1.55
CA TYR A 505 -18.15 -13.12 1.47
C TYR A 505 -18.56 -13.92 0.23
N VAL A 506 -17.93 -13.67 -0.91
CA VAL A 506 -18.20 -14.39 -2.17
C VAL A 506 -17.60 -15.80 -2.17
N SER A 507 -16.36 -15.94 -1.69
CA SER A 507 -15.61 -17.19 -1.80
C SER A 507 -15.94 -18.20 -0.69
N LEU A 508 -16.03 -17.78 0.58
CA LEU A 508 -16.23 -18.68 1.72
C LEU A 508 -17.62 -19.34 1.73
N PHE A 509 -18.65 -18.57 1.41
CA PHE A 509 -20.06 -18.98 1.54
C PHE A 509 -20.74 -19.13 0.17
N SER A 510 -19.96 -19.44 -0.87
CA SER A 510 -20.43 -19.46 -2.25
C SER A 510 -21.57 -20.47 -2.46
N CYS A 511 -21.53 -21.64 -1.80
CA CYS A 511 -22.60 -22.63 -1.89
C CYS A 511 -23.91 -22.22 -1.20
N VAL A 512 -23.87 -21.25 -0.27
CA VAL A 512 -25.04 -20.84 0.53
C VAL A 512 -25.75 -19.65 -0.09
N TYR A 513 -24.99 -18.69 -0.64
CA TYR A 513 -25.55 -17.46 -1.22
C TYR A 513 -24.88 -17.07 -2.55
N PRO A 514 -25.27 -17.71 -3.67
CA PRO A 514 -24.73 -17.43 -5.01
C PRO A 514 -24.87 -15.97 -5.48
N LEU A 515 -25.85 -15.24 -4.95
CA LEU A 515 -26.07 -13.83 -5.28
C LEU A 515 -25.01 -12.87 -4.70
N ALA A 516 -24.17 -13.33 -3.77
CA ALA A 516 -23.11 -12.51 -3.19
C ALA A 516 -22.27 -11.82 -4.29
N ALA A 517 -21.85 -12.57 -5.32
CA ALA A 517 -21.04 -12.04 -6.41
C ALA A 517 -21.74 -10.91 -7.19
N VAL A 518 -23.07 -10.98 -7.37
CA VAL A 518 -23.84 -9.92 -8.05
C VAL A 518 -23.78 -8.63 -7.24
N LEU A 519 -24.01 -8.72 -5.93
CA LEU A 519 -23.98 -7.57 -5.03
C LEU A 519 -22.58 -6.95 -4.96
N VAL A 520 -21.53 -7.77 -4.89
CA VAL A 520 -20.13 -7.29 -4.90
C VAL A 520 -19.78 -6.61 -6.22
N VAL A 521 -20.18 -7.16 -7.38
CA VAL A 521 -19.94 -6.50 -8.67
C VAL A 521 -20.62 -5.14 -8.73
N LEU A 522 -21.87 -5.02 -8.27
CA LEU A 522 -22.58 -3.74 -8.21
C LEU A 522 -21.87 -2.75 -7.29
N ASN A 523 -21.39 -3.21 -6.12
CA ASN A 523 -20.62 -2.39 -5.19
C ASN A 523 -19.33 -1.88 -5.84
N ASN A 524 -18.52 -2.78 -6.40
CA ASN A 524 -17.23 -2.41 -6.98
C ASN A 524 -17.39 -1.48 -8.18
N VAL A 525 -18.46 -1.63 -8.98
CA VAL A 525 -18.77 -0.68 -10.06
C VAL A 525 -18.99 0.71 -9.50
N THR A 526 -19.74 0.86 -8.41
CA THR A 526 -19.87 2.16 -7.74
C THR A 526 -18.56 2.61 -7.12
N GLU A 527 -17.74 1.68 -6.62
CA GLU A 527 -16.49 1.95 -5.94
C GLU A 527 -15.44 2.59 -6.83
N VAL A 528 -15.33 2.10 -8.07
CA VAL A 528 -14.46 2.70 -9.09
C VAL A 528 -14.71 4.20 -9.25
N TYR A 529 -15.97 4.65 -9.15
CA TYR A 529 -16.31 6.06 -9.31
C TYR A 529 -16.24 6.86 -8.00
N SER A 530 -16.63 6.28 -6.86
CA SER A 530 -16.52 6.95 -5.53
C SER A 530 -15.05 7.19 -5.17
N ASP A 531 -14.19 6.20 -5.34
CA ASP A 531 -12.76 6.32 -5.07
C ASP A 531 -12.09 7.35 -5.97
N ALA A 532 -12.34 7.30 -7.28
CA ALA A 532 -11.82 8.29 -8.20
C ALA A 532 -12.25 9.72 -7.83
N PHE A 533 -13.49 9.89 -7.36
CA PHE A 533 -13.98 11.17 -6.85
C PHE A 533 -13.29 11.59 -5.53
N LYS A 534 -13.14 10.68 -4.56
CA LYS A 534 -12.44 10.92 -3.29
C LYS A 534 -11.02 11.42 -3.54
N MET A 535 -10.28 10.74 -4.42
CA MET A 535 -8.90 11.10 -4.77
C MET A 535 -8.80 12.48 -5.44
N CYS A 536 -9.77 12.86 -6.28
CA CYS A 536 -9.71 14.14 -6.98
C CYS A 536 -10.20 15.35 -6.17
N HIS A 537 -11.04 15.14 -5.17
CA HIS A 537 -11.78 16.25 -4.55
C HIS A 537 -11.88 16.24 -3.03
N VAL A 538 -11.55 15.13 -2.36
CA VAL A 538 -11.70 15.01 -0.91
C VAL A 538 -10.33 15.05 -0.24
N PHE A 539 -9.39 14.24 -0.75
CA PHE A 539 -8.07 14.11 -0.17
C PHE A 539 -7.06 15.11 -0.74
N LYS A 540 -6.03 15.39 0.07
CA LYS A 540 -4.74 15.89 -0.43
C LYS A 540 -4.15 14.90 -1.40
N ARG A 541 -3.32 15.39 -2.32
CA ARG A 541 -2.49 14.53 -3.16
C ARG A 541 -1.63 13.67 -2.22
N PRO A 542 -1.71 12.34 -2.29
CA PRO A 542 -0.77 11.49 -1.58
C PRO A 542 0.58 11.52 -2.29
N PHE A 543 1.64 11.23 -1.54
CA PHE A 543 2.94 11.00 -2.16
C PHE A 543 2.91 9.70 -2.97
N SER A 544 3.58 9.70 -4.11
CA SER A 544 3.73 8.50 -4.95
C SER A 544 4.63 7.49 -4.26
N ASP A 545 4.09 6.34 -3.88
CA ASP A 545 4.90 5.23 -3.37
C ASP A 545 5.07 4.19 -4.48
N PRO A 546 6.32 3.93 -4.95
CA PRO A 546 6.53 3.02 -6.06
C PRO A 546 6.32 1.58 -5.60
N ALA A 547 5.47 0.86 -6.32
CA ALA A 547 5.09 -0.52 -6.02
C ALA A 547 5.21 -1.40 -7.26
N ALA A 548 5.62 -2.66 -7.06
CA ALA A 548 5.73 -3.66 -8.12
C ALA A 548 4.59 -4.71 -8.07
N ASN A 549 3.90 -4.79 -6.93
CA ASN A 549 2.76 -5.68 -6.71
C ASN A 549 1.90 -5.13 -5.56
N ILE A 550 0.77 -5.78 -5.28
CA ILE A 550 -0.14 -5.42 -4.18
C ILE A 550 0.39 -5.81 -2.78
N GLY A 551 1.63 -6.30 -2.69
CA GLY A 551 2.26 -6.68 -1.43
C GLY A 551 1.61 -7.90 -0.76
N VAL A 552 1.47 -7.83 0.57
CA VAL A 552 0.90 -8.92 1.40
C VAL A 552 -0.55 -9.24 1.06
N TRP A 553 -1.28 -8.33 0.41
CA TRP A 553 -2.64 -8.59 -0.03
C TRP A 553 -2.73 -9.81 -0.95
N GLN A 554 -1.74 -10.05 -1.82
CA GLN A 554 -1.73 -11.25 -2.66
C GLN A 554 -1.80 -12.54 -1.82
N LEU A 555 -0.93 -12.64 -0.83
CA LEU A 555 -0.89 -13.78 0.10
C LEU A 555 -2.20 -13.89 0.87
N ALA A 556 -2.80 -12.77 1.28
CA ALA A 556 -4.07 -12.77 1.99
C ALA A 556 -5.21 -13.31 1.11
N PHE A 557 -5.36 -12.83 -0.13
CA PHE A 557 -6.37 -13.32 -1.07
C PHE A 557 -6.18 -14.82 -1.39
N GLU A 558 -4.93 -15.28 -1.56
CA GLU A 558 -4.61 -16.69 -1.76
C GLU A 558 -4.98 -17.54 -0.53
N ALA A 559 -4.64 -17.08 0.67
CA ALA A 559 -5.00 -17.75 1.92
C ALA A 559 -6.52 -17.82 2.11
N MET A 560 -7.25 -16.73 1.84
CA MET A 560 -8.72 -16.71 1.82
C MET A 560 -9.27 -17.75 0.85
N SER A 561 -8.70 -17.86 -0.35
CA SER A 561 -9.12 -18.85 -1.34
C SER A 561 -8.85 -20.30 -0.88
N VAL A 562 -7.78 -20.56 -0.11
CA VAL A 562 -7.54 -21.88 0.51
C VAL A 562 -8.57 -22.16 1.59
N ILE A 563 -8.85 -21.20 2.49
CA ILE A 563 -9.86 -21.34 3.54
C ILE A 563 -11.25 -21.56 2.92
N ALA A 564 -11.54 -20.92 1.79
CA ALA A 564 -12.78 -21.10 1.04
C ALA A 564 -12.98 -22.55 0.56
N VAL A 565 -11.93 -23.25 0.13
CA VAL A 565 -12.04 -24.67 -0.26
C VAL A 565 -12.52 -25.50 0.91
N VAL A 566 -11.87 -25.35 2.07
CA VAL A 566 -12.23 -26.07 3.31
C VAL A 566 -13.66 -25.73 3.74
N THR A 567 -14.02 -24.44 3.71
CA THR A 567 -15.32 -23.95 4.15
C THR A 567 -16.46 -24.49 3.28
N ASN A 568 -16.34 -24.40 1.95
CA ASN A 568 -17.37 -24.91 1.04
C ASN A 568 -17.47 -26.44 1.13
N CYS A 569 -16.35 -27.18 1.23
CA CYS A 569 -16.42 -28.63 1.38
C CYS A 569 -17.11 -29.06 2.69
N ALA A 570 -16.81 -28.38 3.79
CA ALA A 570 -17.45 -28.63 5.07
C ALA A 570 -18.96 -28.30 5.04
N LEU A 571 -19.35 -27.14 4.50
CA LEU A 571 -20.76 -26.75 4.34
C LEU A 571 -21.54 -27.76 3.50
N ILE A 572 -20.93 -28.22 2.40
CA ILE A 572 -21.49 -29.23 1.50
C ILE A 572 -21.66 -30.56 2.24
N GLY A 573 -20.65 -31.04 2.97
CA GLY A 573 -20.71 -32.30 3.72
C GLY A 573 -21.71 -32.29 4.89
N MET A 574 -22.01 -31.11 5.43
CA MET A 574 -22.97 -30.97 6.54
C MET A 574 -24.43 -30.84 6.09
N SER A 575 -24.68 -30.69 4.79
CA SER A 575 -26.03 -30.50 4.26
C SER A 575 -26.90 -31.75 4.46
N PRO A 576 -28.21 -31.59 4.75
CA PRO A 576 -29.13 -32.71 4.91
C PRO A 576 -29.17 -33.66 3.72
N GLN A 577 -28.99 -33.12 2.50
CA GLN A 577 -29.04 -33.88 1.26
C GLN A 577 -27.85 -34.84 1.12
N VAL A 578 -26.64 -34.46 1.56
CA VAL A 578 -25.48 -35.37 1.55
C VAL A 578 -25.59 -36.43 2.61
N LYS A 579 -26.03 -36.03 3.80
CA LYS A 579 -26.27 -36.96 4.90
C LYS A 579 -27.26 -38.06 4.48
N ALA A 580 -28.23 -37.74 3.62
CA ALA A 580 -29.16 -38.72 3.08
C ALA A 580 -28.51 -39.78 2.17
N TYR A 581 -27.39 -39.49 1.51
CA TYR A 581 -26.63 -40.47 0.71
C TYR A 581 -25.81 -41.44 1.58
N PHE A 582 -25.50 -41.08 2.82
CA PHE A 582 -24.73 -41.89 3.77
C PHE A 582 -25.50 -42.13 5.08
N PRO A 583 -26.69 -42.78 5.05
CA PRO A 583 -27.56 -42.89 6.22
C PRO A 583 -27.00 -43.78 7.34
N GLU A 584 -26.05 -44.67 7.02
CA GLU A 584 -25.56 -45.68 7.97
C GLU A 584 -24.26 -45.29 8.70
N SER A 585 -23.48 -44.33 8.18
CA SER A 585 -22.13 -44.08 8.71
C SER A 585 -21.62 -42.66 8.47
N ASP A 586 -21.68 -41.82 9.52
CA ASP A 586 -21.12 -40.46 9.49
C ASP A 586 -19.61 -40.43 9.21
N THR A 587 -18.88 -41.47 9.62
CA THR A 587 -17.43 -41.58 9.37
C THR A 587 -17.10 -41.71 7.88
N GLN A 588 -17.95 -42.38 7.09
CA GLN A 588 -17.75 -42.50 5.64
C GLN A 588 -18.01 -41.17 4.96
N LEU A 589 -19.04 -40.45 5.38
CA LEU A 589 -19.34 -39.10 4.93
C LEU A 589 -18.15 -38.16 5.14
N ILE A 590 -17.62 -38.11 6.36
CA ILE A 590 -16.46 -37.25 6.69
C ILE A 590 -15.24 -37.63 5.83
N LEU A 591 -14.97 -38.93 5.67
CA LEU A 591 -13.83 -39.39 4.87
C LEU A 591 -13.95 -38.99 3.39
N TRP A 592 -15.14 -39.10 2.81
CA TRP A 592 -15.42 -38.63 1.45
C TRP A 592 -15.32 -37.12 1.31
N THR A 593 -15.86 -36.35 2.27
CA THR A 593 -15.74 -34.90 2.28
C THR A 593 -14.28 -34.45 2.34
N VAL A 594 -13.47 -35.05 3.22
CA VAL A 594 -12.03 -34.75 3.32
C VAL A 594 -11.28 -35.17 2.05
N ALA A 595 -11.63 -36.31 1.45
CA ALA A 595 -11.01 -36.75 0.20
C ALA A 595 -11.28 -35.78 -0.96
N ILE A 596 -12.52 -35.28 -1.10
CA ILE A 596 -12.89 -34.27 -2.10
C ILE A 596 -12.16 -32.95 -1.81
N GLU A 597 -12.07 -32.55 -0.56
CA GLU A 597 -11.36 -31.35 -0.13
C GLU A 597 -9.87 -31.41 -0.50
N HIS A 598 -9.16 -32.50 -0.19
CA HIS A 598 -7.77 -32.70 -0.59
C HIS A 598 -7.60 -32.74 -2.11
N PHE A 599 -8.56 -33.33 -2.85
CA PHE A 599 -8.55 -33.32 -4.30
C PHE A 599 -8.66 -31.88 -4.86
N LEU A 600 -9.58 -31.07 -4.35
CA LEU A 600 -9.75 -29.68 -4.76
C LEU A 600 -8.54 -28.81 -4.39
N LEU A 601 -7.94 -29.02 -3.21
CA LEU A 601 -6.68 -28.37 -2.85
C LEU A 601 -5.54 -28.78 -3.78
N ALA A 602 -5.42 -30.07 -4.12
CA ALA A 602 -4.42 -30.54 -5.06
C ALA A 602 -4.60 -29.89 -6.44
N VAL A 603 -5.84 -29.84 -6.96
CA VAL A 603 -6.15 -29.13 -8.22
C VAL A 603 -5.77 -27.66 -8.12
N LYS A 604 -6.08 -26.98 -7.02
CA LYS A 604 -5.70 -25.59 -6.77
C LYS A 604 -4.18 -25.39 -6.84
N PHE A 605 -3.41 -26.18 -6.09
CA PHE A 605 -1.95 -26.05 -6.08
C PHE A 605 -1.33 -26.41 -7.44
N ILE A 606 -1.89 -27.38 -8.15
CA ILE A 606 -1.48 -27.71 -9.53
C ILE A 606 -1.74 -26.51 -10.46
N LEU A 607 -2.90 -25.85 -10.37
CA LEU A 607 -3.20 -24.66 -11.18
C LEU A 607 -2.23 -23.51 -10.88
N THR A 608 -1.94 -23.25 -9.61
CA THR A 608 -0.93 -22.26 -9.19
C THR A 608 0.46 -22.60 -9.73
N PHE A 609 0.83 -23.88 -9.80
CA PHE A 609 2.11 -24.28 -10.39
C PHE A 609 2.13 -24.17 -11.92
N LEU A 610 0.99 -24.44 -12.58
CA LEU A 610 0.89 -24.43 -14.04
C LEU A 610 0.85 -23.01 -14.63
N ILE A 611 0.24 -22.05 -13.93
CA ILE A 611 0.13 -20.67 -14.39
C ILE A 611 1.35 -19.88 -13.90
N PRO A 612 2.25 -19.43 -14.79
CA PRO A 612 3.44 -18.69 -14.36
C PRO A 612 3.08 -17.26 -13.91
N ASP A 613 3.61 -16.84 -12.76
CA ASP A 613 3.41 -15.49 -12.20
C ASP A 613 3.81 -14.35 -13.16
N VAL A 614 4.82 -14.58 -14.01
CA VAL A 614 5.34 -13.58 -14.96
C VAL A 614 5.20 -14.08 -16.40
N PRO A 615 4.61 -13.29 -17.31
CA PRO A 615 4.50 -13.67 -18.72
C PRO A 615 5.84 -14.02 -19.36
N LYS A 616 5.82 -14.98 -20.31
CA LYS A 616 7.04 -15.42 -21.04
C LYS A 616 7.83 -14.27 -21.67
N HIS A 617 7.15 -13.31 -22.31
CA HIS A 617 7.82 -12.20 -22.98
C HIS A 617 8.57 -11.27 -21.99
N ILE A 618 8.02 -11.07 -20.79
CA ILE A 618 8.65 -10.27 -19.72
C ILE A 618 9.83 -11.03 -19.11
N ARG A 619 9.67 -12.33 -18.85
CA ARG A 619 10.77 -13.19 -18.36
C ARG A 619 11.98 -13.14 -19.28
N ILE A 620 11.77 -13.18 -20.60
CA ILE A 620 12.85 -13.06 -21.59
C ILE A 620 13.53 -11.67 -21.51
N LYS A 621 12.74 -10.59 -21.35
CA LYS A 621 13.30 -9.23 -21.22
C LYS A 621 14.11 -9.07 -19.93
N LEU A 622 13.63 -9.59 -18.80
CA LEU A 622 14.36 -9.60 -17.53
C LEU A 622 15.66 -10.42 -17.62
N ALA A 623 15.59 -11.63 -18.17
CA ALA A 623 16.77 -12.48 -18.38
C ALA A 623 17.81 -11.83 -19.30
N ARG A 624 17.36 -11.11 -20.34
CA ARG A 624 18.26 -10.32 -21.20
C ARG A 624 18.96 -9.20 -20.41
N LEU A 625 18.23 -8.47 -19.57
CA LEU A 625 18.79 -7.41 -18.74
C LEU A 625 19.83 -7.95 -17.75
N GLU A 626 19.55 -9.09 -17.12
CA GLU A 626 20.51 -9.78 -16.26
C GLU A 626 21.76 -10.21 -17.02
N PHE A 627 21.59 -10.80 -18.21
CA PHE A 627 22.70 -11.21 -19.08
C PHE A 627 23.58 -10.02 -19.46
N GLU A 628 22.99 -8.90 -19.88
CA GLU A 628 23.71 -7.66 -20.20
C GLU A 628 24.49 -7.12 -18.99
N SER A 629 23.90 -7.17 -17.80
CA SER A 629 24.58 -6.75 -16.56
C SER A 629 25.81 -7.61 -16.23
N LEU A 630 25.70 -8.93 -16.44
CA LEU A 630 26.80 -9.87 -16.26
C LEU A 630 27.90 -9.67 -17.31
N GLU A 631 27.53 -9.39 -18.56
CA GLU A 631 28.49 -9.12 -19.62
C GLU A 631 29.24 -7.80 -19.36
N ALA A 632 28.54 -6.75 -18.93
CA ALA A 632 29.16 -5.49 -18.53
C ALA A 632 30.17 -5.68 -17.40
N LEU A 633 29.83 -6.48 -16.39
CA LEU A 633 30.76 -6.82 -15.30
C LEU A 633 31.98 -7.59 -15.81
N LYS A 634 31.80 -8.60 -16.68
CA LYS A 634 32.92 -9.34 -17.28
C LYS A 634 33.85 -8.43 -18.08
N ARG A 635 33.30 -7.50 -18.87
CA ARG A 635 34.08 -6.52 -19.64
C ARG A 635 34.87 -5.59 -18.72
N LYS A 636 34.26 -5.11 -17.64
CA LYS A 636 34.92 -4.28 -16.63
C LYS A 636 36.08 -5.02 -15.97
N VAL A 637 35.87 -6.26 -15.51
CA VAL A 637 36.92 -7.09 -14.90
C VAL A 637 38.06 -7.35 -15.88
N ARG A 638 37.77 -7.64 -17.16
CA ARG A 638 38.79 -7.80 -18.21
C ARG A 638 39.59 -6.51 -18.41
N ALA A 639 38.91 -5.37 -18.50
CA ALA A 639 39.56 -4.06 -18.64
C ALA A 639 40.48 -3.75 -17.45
N ASP A 640 40.00 -3.96 -16.22
CA ASP A 640 40.76 -3.75 -14.98
C ASP A 640 41.97 -4.68 -14.91
N SER A 641 41.85 -5.93 -15.38
CA SER A 641 42.97 -6.88 -15.45
C SER A 641 44.01 -6.55 -16.54
N SER A 642 43.60 -5.84 -17.60
CA SER A 642 44.46 -5.44 -18.72
C SER A 642 45.14 -4.09 -18.52
N SER A 643 44.74 -3.32 -17.51
CA SER A 643 45.39 -2.06 -17.13
C SER A 643 46.74 -2.35 -16.47
N PRO A 644 47.88 -1.87 -17.00
CA PRO A 644 49.17 -2.08 -16.34
C PRO A 644 49.12 -1.38 -14.98
N ARG A 645 49.39 -2.14 -13.91
CA ARG A 645 49.63 -1.58 -12.57
C ARG A 645 50.65 -0.45 -12.72
N ARG A 646 50.21 0.81 -12.63
CA ARG A 646 51.11 1.95 -12.46
C ARG A 646 51.86 1.72 -11.16
N THR A 647 53.07 1.19 -11.28
CA THR A 647 54.07 1.19 -10.23
C THR A 647 54.46 2.65 -9.98
N ASN A 648 53.76 3.32 -9.08
CA ASN A 648 54.27 4.54 -8.47
C ASN A 648 55.38 4.12 -7.51
N GLY A 649 56.61 4.10 -8.01
CA GLY A 649 57.80 4.15 -7.18
C GLY A 649 58.13 5.60 -6.85
N ALA A 650 58.20 5.95 -5.56
CA ALA A 650 59.27 6.77 -4.96
C ALA A 650 59.04 6.97 -3.45
N ALA A 651 59.96 6.40 -2.66
CA ALA A 651 60.60 6.93 -1.44
C ALA A 651 59.81 7.80 -0.43
N SER A 652 59.76 7.35 0.83
CA SER A 652 60.60 7.84 1.93
C SER A 652 60.10 7.35 3.29
N ALA A 653 61.05 7.17 4.20
CA ALA A 653 60.96 6.52 5.49
C ALA A 653 60.15 7.27 6.58
N ASN A 654 59.77 6.48 7.58
CA ASN A 654 59.51 6.82 8.98
C ASN A 654 58.33 7.73 9.33
N SER A 655 57.24 7.11 9.84
CA SER A 655 56.75 7.47 11.18
C SER A 655 55.92 6.33 11.79
N THR A 656 56.20 6.11 13.06
CA THR A 656 55.60 5.15 13.98
C THR A 656 54.16 5.54 14.33
N ALA A 657 53.20 4.64 14.13
CA ALA A 657 51.95 4.62 14.88
C ALA A 657 51.38 3.20 14.91
N THR A 658 51.31 2.65 16.12
CA THR A 658 50.74 1.37 16.51
C THR A 658 49.23 1.31 16.29
N ALA A 659 48.74 0.27 15.60
CA ALA A 659 47.35 -0.21 15.66
C ALA A 659 47.33 -1.74 15.55
N PRO A 660 46.39 -2.44 16.22
CA PRO A 660 46.51 -3.86 16.53
C PRO A 660 46.11 -4.78 15.36
N LEU A 661 46.73 -5.96 15.37
CA LEU A 661 46.49 -7.11 14.49
C LEU A 661 45.00 -7.45 14.36
N CYS A 662 44.53 -7.55 13.11
CA CYS A 662 43.45 -8.46 12.74
C CYS A 662 43.98 -9.35 11.62
N THR A 663 44.37 -10.58 11.99
CA THR A 663 44.87 -11.61 11.07
C THR A 663 43.71 -12.24 10.33
N ALA A 664 43.59 -11.96 9.03
CA ALA A 664 42.87 -12.83 8.09
C ALA A 664 43.86 -13.29 7.01
N ARG A 665 44.33 -14.53 7.16
CA ARG A 665 45.12 -15.23 6.13
C ARG A 665 44.23 -15.48 4.92
N LEU A 666 44.52 -14.83 3.79
CA LEU A 666 44.08 -15.27 2.46
C LEU A 666 45.14 -16.24 1.93
N SER A 667 44.92 -17.54 2.15
CA SER A 667 45.60 -18.59 1.39
C SER A 667 44.89 -18.76 0.05
N ALA A 668 45.57 -18.39 -1.02
CA ALA A 668 45.20 -18.73 -2.38
C ALA A 668 45.33 -20.24 -2.59
N SER A 669 44.34 -20.86 -3.22
CA SER A 669 44.48 -22.14 -3.95
C SER A 669 43.49 -22.12 -5.12
N PRO A 670 43.94 -22.40 -6.36
CA PRO A 670 43.09 -22.43 -7.54
C PRO A 670 42.71 -23.86 -7.86
N GLU A 671 41.43 -24.22 -7.74
CA GLU A 671 40.80 -25.33 -8.48
C GLU A 671 39.35 -25.43 -8.04
N LEU A 672 38.42 -24.99 -8.90
CA LEU A 672 37.09 -25.57 -8.90
C LEU A 672 36.59 -25.61 -10.35
N LEU A 673 36.62 -26.83 -10.89
CA LEU A 673 35.90 -27.22 -12.10
C LEU A 673 34.44 -26.73 -12.00
N MET A 674 33.95 -26.14 -13.09
CA MET A 674 32.53 -25.92 -13.30
C MET A 674 31.78 -27.25 -13.40
N PRO A 675 30.60 -27.41 -12.77
CA PRO A 675 29.60 -28.37 -13.23
C PRO A 675 28.71 -27.72 -14.32
N PRO A 676 28.04 -28.55 -15.14
CA PRO A 676 27.34 -28.08 -16.33
C PRO A 676 26.02 -27.37 -15.99
N CYS A 677 25.59 -26.51 -16.90
CA CYS A 677 24.28 -25.86 -16.92
C CYS A 677 23.15 -26.88 -16.70
N GLN A 678 22.54 -26.86 -15.52
CA GLN A 678 21.20 -27.37 -15.26
C GLN A 678 20.35 -26.21 -14.73
N GLU A 679 19.10 -26.21 -15.17
CA GLU A 679 18.09 -25.16 -15.05
C GLU A 679 18.03 -24.52 -13.65
N LEU A 680 18.49 -23.26 -13.58
CA LEU A 680 18.18 -22.35 -12.49
C LEU A 680 17.15 -21.33 -12.98
N VAL A 681 15.92 -21.83 -13.13
CA VAL A 681 14.72 -21.00 -12.95
C VAL A 681 14.03 -21.56 -11.72
N ALA A 682 14.63 -21.32 -10.56
CA ALA A 682 13.90 -21.40 -9.31
C ALA A 682 13.00 -20.16 -9.21
N PRO A 683 11.74 -20.30 -8.77
CA PRO A 683 10.86 -19.15 -8.57
C PRO A 683 11.42 -18.28 -7.44
N PHE A 684 11.31 -16.97 -7.62
CA PHE A 684 11.46 -15.98 -6.56
C PHE A 684 10.40 -16.25 -5.48
N GLN A 685 10.70 -17.13 -4.53
CA GLN A 685 9.95 -17.30 -3.28
C GLN A 685 10.84 -16.90 -2.11
N GLU A 686 10.30 -15.99 -1.30
CA GLU A 686 10.45 -15.94 0.15
C GLU A 686 11.89 -16.00 0.69
N ALA A 687 12.50 -14.82 0.79
CA ALA A 687 13.60 -14.59 1.74
C ALA A 687 13.36 -13.26 2.46
N GLU A 688 12.25 -13.17 3.21
CA GLU A 688 12.12 -12.25 4.34
C GLU A 688 11.09 -12.71 5.40
N PHE A 689 10.70 -13.99 5.36
CA PHE A 689 10.12 -14.73 6.50
C PHE A 689 11.03 -15.90 6.85
N GLU A 690 12.26 -15.60 7.26
CA GLU A 690 13.06 -16.43 8.18
C GLU A 690 13.71 -15.53 9.24
#